data_AF-B0C859-F1
#
_entry.id   AF-B0C859-F1
#
_cell.length_a   1.000
_cell.length_b   1.000
_cell.length_c   1.000
_cell.angle_alpha   90.00
_cell.angle_beta   90.00
_cell.angle_gamma   90.00
#
_symmetry.space_group_name_H-M   'P 1'
#
loop_
_entity.id
_entity.type
_entity.pdbx_description
1 polymer ?
#
loop_
_entity_poly.entity_id
_entity_poly.type
_entity_poly.pdbx_seq_one_letter_code
_entity_poly.pdbx_strand_id
1 'polypeptide(L)'
;MTRIKLIPAALRDLKQSSIEQFFDDIPTILAGMQADHKRAGPNALDTKSLQGRYKTLSRTKIPGHSARIIWKRDAYDKTVIGIDARDDHTYSQDYDQRQYCPCYVWHGETGNDWRAWVYDAGYKYSPVLTPEQEQVGHDLLAQHNTEFSARLIQSPPGTGKSITATGWASKYYRQGWQVSLIVPSLLMEEIERYLQQQDEGLHGLQPMTFATWLGQLYPDLKDCLASPDQEREAFYAAAKQSHHLKTLGAISYRDILLYQAYILDHDTKNLRKSAQFHSNQQRLQLLRKIKPDHWRRQLGNQLSRFDVAQRLAHQPPPIAKNTLIIIDEAQDYLLAELKAVIALCQSWQTHHPYRVHLWLLGDLNQRIQPVDFEWGQLELDKSIQPFRSNYRNSGHILQFANPFLSITKHGDPGKRTITAAVAQPEDALEVGDPVRLLVCESQADIMGFFQRLVQCSPLQENSQHRYLRVELAQQVKVLRSHLNDLLYPTTRALEFLDVSQAKGREFEGCIALPTFTSTDIPTSEQAYQWYTLLTRTRARLLVLATRLEVDEMTRLVPDALVHCDQIPLEDAAAVDQTIQWIIEAVGGTDAVERATEIRHRLLTSLTTDPLHLYADTYALLQAAKIDHNDWEQAALQRLQDRFDILSNPMILHHAQGEELEVSLRCLLFRAMYRSWDAVATAQSLQQTDAAEYQRLGHQIAEDLDHQGLIYEALRVRKQFDLDILEDVPFPELLDQSGDLLILLGEALQTRLADVIDHLTL
;
A
#
# COMPACT_ATOMS: atom_id res chain seq x y z
N MET A 1 -22.22 -3.71 20.36
CA MET A 1 -20.97 -3.30 21.05
C MET A 1 -20.63 -1.89 20.58
N THR A 2 -20.22 -0.98 21.47
CA THR A 2 -19.79 0.38 21.07
C THR A 2 -18.55 0.26 20.19
N ARG A 3 -18.51 0.98 19.06
CA ARG A 3 -17.31 1.06 18.22
C ARG A 3 -16.54 2.34 18.54
N ILE A 4 -15.22 2.27 18.42
CA ILE A 4 -14.34 3.42 18.44
C ILE A 4 -14.04 3.80 16.99
N LYS A 5 -14.32 5.05 16.66
CA LYS A 5 -14.09 5.63 15.33
C LYS A 5 -13.07 6.75 15.44
N LEU A 6 -12.27 6.95 14.41
CA LEU A 6 -11.26 8.01 14.35
C LEU A 6 -11.50 8.89 13.12
N ILE A 7 -11.27 10.20 13.29
CA ILE A 7 -11.19 11.15 12.18
C ILE A 7 -9.74 11.26 11.68
N PRO A 8 -9.49 11.72 10.43
CA PRO A 8 -8.14 11.86 9.88
C PRO A 8 -7.20 12.71 10.75
N ALA A 9 -7.69 13.81 11.31
CA ALA A 9 -6.90 14.66 12.20
C ALA A 9 -6.37 13.92 13.44
N ALA A 10 -7.16 13.02 14.03
CA ALA A 10 -6.71 12.22 15.19
C ALA A 10 -5.60 11.21 14.81
N LEU A 11 -5.62 10.68 13.59
CA LEU A 11 -4.54 9.83 13.09
C LEU A 11 -3.26 10.61 12.81
N ARG A 12 -3.37 11.86 12.35
CA ARG A 12 -2.20 12.74 12.21
C ARG A 12 -1.60 13.07 13.57
N ASP A 13 -2.44 13.36 14.56
CA ASP A 13 -1.98 13.58 15.93
C ASP A 13 -1.15 12.38 16.44
N LEU A 14 -1.60 11.14 16.21
CA LEU A 14 -0.88 9.91 16.61
C LEU A 14 0.54 9.77 16.05
N LYS A 15 0.81 10.41 14.91
CA LYS A 15 2.10 10.33 14.21
C LYS A 15 3.06 11.43 14.63
N GLN A 16 2.61 12.38 15.44
CA GLN A 16 3.46 13.44 15.97
C GLN A 16 4.46 12.89 16.99
N SER A 17 5.68 13.41 16.97
CA SER A 17 6.76 13.01 17.87
C SER A 17 6.42 13.24 19.36
N SER A 18 5.56 14.20 19.67
CA SER A 18 5.05 14.45 21.03
C SER A 18 4.27 13.27 21.62
N ILE A 19 3.73 12.39 20.77
CA ILE A 19 2.91 11.23 21.16
C ILE A 19 3.75 9.96 21.34
N GLU A 20 4.95 9.90 20.75
CA GLU A 20 5.75 8.67 20.65
C GLU A 20 6.00 8.00 22.01
N GLN A 21 6.20 8.79 23.06
CA GLN A 21 6.46 8.30 24.42
C GLN A 21 5.32 7.47 25.04
N PHE A 22 4.09 7.64 24.57
CA PHE A 22 2.90 6.97 25.10
C PHE A 22 2.07 6.32 23.99
N PHE A 23 2.66 6.16 22.81
CA PHE A 23 2.01 5.57 21.64
C PHE A 23 1.45 4.17 21.94
N ASP A 24 2.19 3.36 22.71
CA ASP A 24 1.80 2.00 23.09
C ASP A 24 0.69 1.94 24.14
N ASP A 25 0.44 3.02 24.88
CA ASP A 25 -0.63 3.07 25.86
C ASP A 25 -1.99 3.30 25.19
N ILE A 26 -2.02 3.97 24.02
CA ILE A 26 -3.26 4.41 23.37
C ILE A 26 -4.26 3.27 23.14
N PRO A 27 -3.89 2.09 22.62
CA PRO A 27 -4.82 0.97 22.46
C PRO A 27 -5.52 0.57 23.76
N THR A 28 -4.80 0.59 24.89
CA THR A 28 -5.37 0.30 26.20
C THR A 28 -6.40 1.35 26.62
N ILE A 29 -6.14 2.63 26.31
CA ILE A 29 -7.10 3.73 26.52
C ILE A 29 -8.35 3.52 25.67
N LEU A 30 -8.18 3.19 24.38
CA LEU A 30 -9.29 2.95 23.46
C LEU A 30 -10.11 1.72 23.87
N ALA A 31 -9.48 0.64 24.33
CA ALA A 31 -10.16 -0.54 24.87
C ALA A 31 -11.02 -0.18 26.09
N GLY A 32 -10.45 0.61 27.02
CA GLY A 32 -11.18 1.13 28.18
C GLY A 32 -12.35 2.03 27.78
N MET A 33 -12.20 2.83 26.71
CA MET A 33 -13.29 3.61 26.13
C MET A 33 -14.38 2.69 25.53
N GLN A 34 -14.01 1.63 24.82
CA GLN A 34 -14.94 0.74 24.13
C GLN A 34 -15.82 -0.06 25.10
N ALA A 35 -15.26 -0.47 26.24
CA ALA A 35 -15.96 -1.25 27.26
C ALA A 35 -17.05 -0.47 28.04
N ASP A 36 -17.15 0.86 27.85
CA ASP A 36 -18.14 1.78 28.44
C ASP A 36 -18.47 1.51 29.92
N HIS A 37 -17.45 1.20 30.73
CA HIS A 37 -17.66 0.71 32.08
C HIS A 37 -17.79 1.82 33.12
N LYS A 38 -19.02 1.97 33.62
CA LYS A 38 -19.36 2.38 35.00
C LYS A 38 -18.75 1.45 36.08
N ARG A 39 -17.54 0.92 35.90
CA ARG A 39 -16.89 0.07 36.92
C ARG A 39 -16.14 0.99 37.87
N ALA A 40 -16.69 1.20 39.07
CA ALA A 40 -15.95 1.77 40.18
C ALA A 40 -14.80 0.82 40.55
N GLY A 41 -13.60 1.12 40.07
CA GLY A 41 -12.37 0.38 40.35
C GLY A 41 -11.16 1.27 40.06
N PRO A 42 -9.96 0.95 40.59
CA PRO A 42 -8.77 1.80 40.47
C PRO A 42 -8.27 2.02 39.04
N ASN A 43 -8.69 1.17 38.08
CA ASN A 43 -8.35 1.28 36.65
C ASN A 43 -9.51 1.78 35.78
N ALA A 44 -10.53 2.41 36.39
CA ALA A 44 -11.65 2.98 35.64
C ALA A 44 -11.18 4.20 34.83
N LEU A 45 -11.49 4.24 33.54
CA LEU A 45 -11.16 5.35 32.65
C LEU A 45 -11.96 6.61 33.08
N ASP A 46 -11.32 7.55 33.77
CA ASP A 46 -11.94 8.83 34.15
C ASP A 46 -12.15 9.65 32.88
N THR A 47 -13.39 10.06 32.63
CA THR A 47 -13.73 10.91 31.48
C THR A 47 -14.32 12.21 32.00
N LYS A 48 -13.82 13.34 31.47
CA LYS A 48 -14.35 14.67 31.82
C LYS A 48 -14.82 15.39 30.57
N SER A 49 -16.00 16.00 30.64
CA SER A 49 -16.45 16.95 29.61
C SER A 49 -15.53 18.17 29.57
N LEU A 50 -15.25 18.66 28.36
CA LEU A 50 -14.57 19.93 28.18
C LEU A 50 -15.51 21.10 28.52
N GLN A 51 -14.94 22.24 28.91
CA GLN A 51 -15.69 23.44 29.28
C GLN A 51 -15.76 24.46 28.13
N GLY A 52 -16.55 25.52 28.30
CA GLY A 52 -16.62 26.62 27.34
C GLY A 52 -17.37 26.25 26.05
N ARG A 53 -16.73 26.48 24.89
CA ARG A 53 -17.28 26.15 23.56
C ARG A 53 -17.33 24.65 23.26
N TYR A 54 -16.47 23.85 23.89
CA TYR A 54 -16.34 22.41 23.64
C TYR A 54 -17.21 21.51 24.54
N LYS A 55 -18.36 21.99 25.05
CA LYS A 55 -19.19 21.23 26.01
C LYS A 55 -19.69 19.87 25.50
N THR A 56 -19.73 19.69 24.18
CA THR A 56 -20.12 18.45 23.50
C THR A 56 -19.00 17.43 23.44
N LEU A 57 -17.77 17.82 23.77
CA LEU A 57 -16.57 17.00 23.73
C LEU A 57 -16.19 16.50 25.12
N SER A 58 -15.58 15.33 25.15
CA SER A 58 -15.07 14.67 26.36
C SER A 58 -13.59 14.38 26.19
N ARG A 59 -12.86 14.36 27.31
CA ARG A 59 -11.46 13.93 27.36
C ARG A 59 -11.28 12.75 28.28
N THR A 60 -10.34 11.87 27.92
CA THR A 60 -9.85 10.84 28.83
C THR A 60 -8.89 11.42 29.85
N LYS A 61 -8.90 10.84 31.05
CA LYS A 61 -7.95 11.11 32.13
C LYS A 61 -7.59 9.77 32.75
N ILE A 62 -6.34 9.35 32.58
CA ILE A 62 -5.80 8.17 33.26
C ILE A 62 -4.73 8.66 34.25
N PRO A 63 -4.84 8.29 35.54
CA PRO A 63 -3.76 8.56 36.51
C PRO A 63 -2.44 7.98 36.01
N GLY A 64 -1.35 8.75 36.03
CA GLY A 64 -0.03 8.30 35.59
C GLY A 64 0.27 8.45 34.09
N HIS A 65 -0.74 8.63 33.23
CA HIS A 65 -0.52 8.78 31.78
C HIS A 65 -0.67 10.24 31.32
N SER A 66 0.26 10.65 30.44
CA SER A 66 0.28 11.97 29.81
C SER A 66 -0.57 12.04 28.55
N ALA A 67 -0.97 10.93 27.94
CA ALA A 67 -1.87 10.93 26.79
C ALA A 67 -3.26 11.50 27.12
N ARG A 68 -3.83 12.31 26.22
CA ARG A 68 -5.22 12.79 26.28
C ARG A 68 -5.91 12.48 24.97
N ILE A 69 -7.02 11.76 25.06
CA ILE A 69 -7.88 11.47 23.90
C ILE A 69 -9.12 12.34 24.01
N ILE A 70 -9.33 13.20 23.03
CA ILE A 70 -10.52 14.04 22.89
C ILE A 70 -11.51 13.33 21.97
N TRP A 71 -12.74 13.16 22.44
CA TRP A 71 -13.75 12.38 21.74
C TRP A 71 -15.16 12.93 21.94
N LYS A 72 -16.05 12.52 21.04
CA LYS A 72 -17.48 12.81 21.07
C LYS A 72 -18.27 11.51 20.99
N ARG A 73 -19.43 11.47 21.66
CA ARG A 73 -20.39 10.36 21.53
C ARG A 73 -21.30 10.62 20.33
N ASP A 74 -21.32 9.69 19.37
CA ASP A 74 -22.21 9.73 18.21
C ASP A 74 -23.16 8.52 18.29
N ALA A 75 -24.38 8.75 18.77
CA ALA A 75 -25.35 7.71 19.10
C ALA A 75 -24.76 6.63 20.05
N TYR A 76 -24.43 5.45 19.54
CA TYR A 76 -23.86 4.32 20.29
C TYR A 76 -22.33 4.20 20.14
N ASP A 77 -21.73 4.91 19.18
CA ASP A 77 -20.30 4.88 18.88
C ASP A 77 -19.58 6.07 19.55
N LYS A 78 -18.26 5.97 19.66
CA LYS A 78 -17.39 7.06 20.13
C LYS A 78 -16.43 7.46 19.03
N THR A 79 -16.42 8.74 18.68
CA THR A 79 -15.55 9.30 17.65
C THR A 79 -14.42 10.07 18.31
N VAL A 80 -13.18 9.62 18.12
CA VAL A 80 -11.95 10.29 18.52
C VAL A 80 -11.67 11.42 17.53
N ILE A 81 -11.50 12.61 18.09
CA ILE A 81 -11.37 13.87 17.36
C ILE A 81 -9.94 14.40 17.43
N GLY A 82 -9.22 14.10 18.51
CA GLY A 82 -7.83 14.48 18.65
C GLY A 82 -7.14 13.70 19.76
N ILE A 83 -5.82 13.64 19.64
CA ILE A 83 -4.94 12.96 20.59
C ILE A 83 -3.81 13.93 20.91
N ASP A 84 -3.45 14.09 22.18
CA ASP A 84 -2.40 15.04 22.56
C ASP A 84 -1.63 14.58 23.80
N ALA A 85 -0.43 15.09 23.96
CA ALA A 85 0.31 15.03 25.20
C ALA A 85 -0.30 16.02 26.20
N ARG A 86 -0.32 15.68 27.49
CA ARG A 86 -0.84 16.55 28.54
C ARG A 86 0.10 17.73 28.74
N ASP A 87 -0.22 18.85 28.11
CA ASP A 87 0.41 20.14 28.32
C ASP A 87 -0.64 21.28 28.35
N ASP A 88 -0.18 22.52 28.49
CA ASP A 88 -1.05 23.71 28.44
C ASP A 88 -1.58 23.98 27.01
N HIS A 89 -0.96 23.38 25.99
CA HIS A 89 -1.31 23.54 24.58
C HIS A 89 -2.47 22.63 24.13
N THR A 90 -2.74 21.52 24.83
CA THR A 90 -3.88 20.63 24.52
C THR A 90 -5.22 21.38 24.44
N TYR A 91 -5.41 22.44 25.23
CA TYR A 91 -6.64 23.24 25.24
C TYR A 91 -6.58 24.49 24.37
N SER A 92 -5.43 24.76 23.76
CA SER A 92 -5.23 25.87 22.82
C SER A 92 -5.68 25.53 21.40
N GLN A 93 -5.80 24.22 21.07
CA GLN A 93 -6.28 23.77 19.78
C GLN A 93 -7.77 24.11 19.58
N ASP A 94 -8.12 24.51 18.34
CA ASP A 94 -9.50 24.75 17.95
C ASP A 94 -10.18 23.48 17.44
N TYR A 95 -10.72 22.67 18.37
CA TYR A 95 -11.42 21.43 18.02
C TYR A 95 -12.73 21.67 17.27
N ASP A 96 -13.28 22.90 17.24
CA ASP A 96 -14.51 23.22 16.49
C ASP A 96 -14.22 23.41 14.99
N GLN A 97 -12.95 23.68 14.61
CA GLN A 97 -12.52 23.76 13.22
C GLN A 97 -12.29 22.39 12.58
N ARG A 98 -12.24 21.31 13.38
CA ARG A 98 -12.08 19.94 12.87
C ARG A 98 -13.45 19.42 12.40
N GLN A 99 -13.51 18.88 11.18
CA GLN A 99 -14.74 18.24 10.72
C GLN A 99 -14.94 16.87 11.38
N TYR A 100 -16.09 16.68 12.01
CA TYR A 100 -16.43 15.44 12.75
C TYR A 100 -16.93 14.32 11.82
N CYS A 101 -16.23 14.03 10.73
CA CYS A 101 -16.53 12.91 9.86
C CYS A 101 -15.67 11.70 10.27
N PRO A 102 -16.23 10.68 10.94
CA PRO A 102 -15.48 9.47 11.27
C PRO A 102 -15.12 8.74 9.98
N CYS A 103 -13.83 8.50 9.76
CA CYS A 103 -13.34 7.84 8.55
C CYS A 103 -12.89 6.41 8.81
N TYR A 104 -12.48 6.08 10.05
CA TYR A 104 -11.87 4.78 10.36
C TYR A 104 -12.45 4.19 11.64
N VAL A 105 -12.47 2.86 11.72
CA VAL A 105 -12.85 2.08 12.91
C VAL A 105 -11.59 1.44 13.48
N TRP A 106 -11.43 1.48 14.79
CA TRP A 106 -10.41 0.70 15.48
C TRP A 106 -11.02 -0.62 15.95
N HIS A 107 -10.35 -1.73 15.66
CA HIS A 107 -10.85 -3.10 15.90
C HIS A 107 -10.20 -3.79 17.10
N GLY A 108 -9.30 -3.10 17.82
CA GLY A 108 -8.63 -3.66 18.99
C GLY A 108 -7.15 -3.95 18.75
N GLU A 109 -6.57 -3.42 17.67
CA GLU A 109 -5.15 -3.57 17.34
C GLU A 109 -4.27 -3.10 18.51
N THR A 110 -3.29 -3.92 18.91
CA THR A 110 -2.31 -3.64 20.00
C THR A 110 -0.89 -4.01 19.54
N GLY A 111 0.15 -3.60 20.26
CA GLY A 111 1.53 -4.02 19.99
C GLY A 111 2.00 -3.72 18.54
N ASN A 112 2.47 -4.75 17.83
CA ASN A 112 2.90 -4.63 16.44
C ASN A 112 1.73 -4.37 15.49
N ASP A 113 0.55 -4.92 15.75
CA ASP A 113 -0.65 -4.67 14.94
C ASP A 113 -1.09 -3.21 15.05
N TRP A 114 -1.01 -2.62 16.24
CA TRP A 114 -1.29 -1.19 16.43
C TRP A 114 -0.32 -0.31 15.65
N ARG A 115 0.97 -0.64 15.68
CA ARG A 115 1.96 0.10 14.89
C ARG A 115 1.73 -0.07 13.40
N ALA A 116 1.40 -1.27 12.93
CA ALA A 116 1.02 -1.52 11.54
C ALA A 116 -0.21 -0.68 11.15
N TRP A 117 -1.21 -0.67 12.03
CA TRP A 117 -2.44 0.08 11.83
C TRP A 117 -2.19 1.57 11.66
N VAL A 118 -1.29 2.19 12.44
CA VAL A 118 -0.97 3.63 12.34
C VAL A 118 0.08 3.94 11.25
N TYR A 119 1.25 3.29 11.30
CA TYR A 119 2.42 3.66 10.50
C TYR A 119 2.38 3.07 9.10
N ASP A 120 1.91 1.83 8.95
CA ASP A 120 1.72 1.17 7.64
C ASP A 120 0.35 1.48 7.03
N ALA A 121 -0.30 2.54 7.53
CA ALA A 121 -1.63 2.96 7.11
C ALA A 121 -2.70 1.86 7.16
N GLY A 122 -2.57 0.86 8.04
CA GLY A 122 -3.55 -0.21 8.20
C GLY A 122 -4.95 0.29 8.56
N TYR A 123 -5.07 1.48 9.16
CA TYR A 123 -6.35 2.15 9.38
C TYR A 123 -7.20 2.34 8.11
N LYS A 124 -6.56 2.40 6.93
CA LYS A 124 -7.26 2.51 5.63
C LYS A 124 -8.11 1.27 5.32
N TYR A 125 -7.81 0.13 5.93
CA TYR A 125 -8.56 -1.12 5.77
C TYR A 125 -9.79 -1.20 6.67
N SER A 126 -9.99 -0.24 7.58
CA SER A 126 -11.15 -0.17 8.48
C SER A 126 -12.05 1.06 8.22
N PRO A 127 -12.40 1.42 6.97
CA PRO A 127 -13.09 2.66 6.65
C PRO A 127 -14.56 2.64 7.06
N VAL A 128 -15.08 3.82 7.39
CA VAL A 128 -16.50 4.08 7.63
C VAL A 128 -17.09 4.71 6.38
N LEU A 129 -18.04 4.04 5.73
CA LEU A 129 -18.78 4.62 4.62
C LEU A 129 -19.68 5.75 5.13
N THR A 130 -19.80 6.81 4.34
CA THR A 130 -20.70 7.92 4.66
C THR A 130 -22.14 7.62 4.24
N PRO A 131 -23.14 8.34 4.79
CA PRO A 131 -24.52 8.20 4.37
C PRO A 131 -24.72 8.41 2.86
N GLU A 132 -23.94 9.28 2.22
CA GLU A 132 -23.96 9.48 0.76
C GLU A 132 -23.53 8.20 0.01
N GLN A 133 -22.41 7.62 0.42
CA GLN A 133 -21.89 6.37 -0.17
C GLN A 133 -22.83 5.18 0.06
N GLU A 134 -23.44 5.09 1.24
CA GLU A 134 -24.43 4.06 1.57
C GLU A 134 -25.71 4.22 0.75
N GLN A 135 -26.21 5.46 0.60
CA GLN A 135 -27.44 5.75 -0.14
C GLN A 135 -27.31 5.42 -1.62
N VAL A 136 -26.20 5.77 -2.26
CA VAL A 136 -25.94 5.45 -3.67
C VAL A 136 -25.99 3.95 -3.92
N GLY A 137 -25.36 3.16 -3.04
CA GLY A 137 -25.45 1.70 -3.10
C GLY A 137 -26.88 1.17 -3.00
N HIS A 138 -27.73 1.84 -2.21
CA HIS A 138 -29.14 1.50 -2.09
C HIS A 138 -29.97 1.92 -3.32
N ASP A 139 -29.72 3.10 -3.88
CA ASP A 139 -30.44 3.58 -5.07
C ASP A 139 -30.09 2.76 -6.32
N LEU A 140 -28.85 2.27 -6.37
CA LEU A 140 -28.42 1.33 -7.38
C LEU A 140 -29.27 0.03 -7.34
N LEU A 141 -29.78 -0.36 -6.17
CA LEU A 141 -30.68 -1.51 -6.05
C LEU A 141 -32.10 -1.19 -6.48
N ALA A 142 -32.66 -0.10 -5.99
CA ALA A 142 -34.10 0.19 -6.10
C ALA A 142 -34.61 0.27 -7.55
N GLN A 143 -33.73 0.58 -8.52
CA GLN A 143 -34.03 0.53 -9.95
C GLN A 143 -33.95 -0.91 -10.48
N HIS A 144 -34.84 -1.78 -9.99
CA HIS A 144 -35.00 -3.17 -10.44
C HIS A 144 -35.86 -3.25 -11.71
N ASN A 145 -35.28 -2.94 -12.87
CA ASN A 145 -35.86 -3.38 -14.14
C ASN A 145 -35.46 -4.83 -14.44
N THR A 146 -36.26 -5.53 -15.24
CA THR A 146 -35.98 -6.91 -15.72
C THR A 146 -34.87 -6.99 -16.77
N GLU A 147 -34.23 -5.87 -17.09
CA GLU A 147 -33.22 -5.74 -18.14
C GLU A 147 -31.81 -5.61 -17.56
N PHE A 148 -30.81 -5.94 -18.38
CA PHE A 148 -29.39 -5.73 -18.07
C PHE A 148 -29.16 -4.28 -17.65
N SER A 149 -28.33 -4.07 -16.64
CA SER A 149 -27.95 -2.71 -16.24
C SER A 149 -26.43 -2.59 -16.15
N ALA A 150 -25.87 -1.80 -17.07
CA ALA A 150 -24.50 -1.29 -16.98
C ALA A 150 -24.52 0.14 -16.47
N ARG A 151 -23.75 0.43 -15.42
CA ARG A 151 -23.71 1.76 -14.82
C ARG A 151 -22.28 2.24 -14.65
N LEU A 152 -22.10 3.52 -14.95
CA LEU A 152 -20.87 4.23 -14.68
C LEU A 152 -21.01 5.00 -13.37
N ILE A 153 -20.06 4.78 -12.47
CA ILE A 153 -19.84 5.54 -11.25
C ILE A 153 -18.59 6.39 -11.49
N GLN A 154 -18.80 7.61 -11.96
CA GLN A 154 -17.71 8.55 -12.14
C GLN A 154 -17.61 9.47 -10.94
N SER A 155 -16.47 9.47 -10.26
CA SER A 155 -16.27 10.36 -9.12
C SER A 155 -14.82 10.84 -9.03
N PRO A 156 -14.57 12.09 -8.60
CA PRO A 156 -13.23 12.66 -8.51
C PRO A 156 -12.22 11.88 -7.64
N PRO A 157 -10.93 12.23 -7.62
CA PRO A 157 -9.98 11.79 -6.60
C PRO A 157 -10.52 11.89 -5.17
N GLY A 158 -10.11 10.97 -4.30
CA GLY A 158 -10.28 11.14 -2.85
C GLY A 158 -11.69 10.94 -2.30
N THR A 159 -12.65 10.55 -3.13
CA THR A 159 -14.05 10.34 -2.72
C THR A 159 -14.35 8.94 -2.17
N GLY A 160 -13.34 8.07 -2.08
CA GLY A 160 -13.49 6.71 -1.53
C GLY A 160 -14.13 5.68 -2.47
N LYS A 161 -13.97 5.83 -3.80
CA LYS A 161 -14.54 4.93 -4.83
C LYS A 161 -14.25 3.44 -4.58
N SER A 162 -12.96 3.07 -4.47
CA SER A 162 -12.50 1.68 -4.37
C SER A 162 -13.00 0.99 -3.10
N ILE A 163 -12.90 1.69 -1.96
CA ILE A 163 -13.46 1.24 -0.68
C ILE A 163 -14.97 1.08 -0.76
N THR A 164 -15.67 2.03 -1.37
CA THR A 164 -17.14 1.98 -1.52
C THR A 164 -17.57 0.80 -2.40
N ALA A 165 -16.87 0.56 -3.51
CA ALA A 165 -17.07 -0.63 -4.34
C ALA A 165 -16.91 -1.93 -3.55
N THR A 166 -15.90 -2.00 -2.69
CA THR A 166 -15.64 -3.18 -1.85
C THR A 166 -16.73 -3.39 -0.79
N GLY A 167 -17.17 -2.31 -0.14
CA GLY A 167 -18.29 -2.35 0.80
C GLY A 167 -19.59 -2.81 0.13
N TRP A 168 -19.86 -2.32 -1.09
CA TRP A 168 -20.99 -2.81 -1.88
C TRP A 168 -20.80 -4.29 -2.26
N ALA A 169 -19.65 -4.69 -2.79
CA ALA A 169 -19.37 -6.08 -3.13
C ALA A 169 -19.69 -7.04 -1.96
N SER A 170 -19.21 -6.67 -0.77
CA SER A 170 -19.45 -7.40 0.49
C SER A 170 -20.94 -7.52 0.82
N LYS A 171 -21.69 -6.41 0.72
CA LYS A 171 -23.14 -6.39 0.97
C LYS A 171 -23.90 -7.32 0.03
N TYR A 172 -23.60 -7.30 -1.26
CA TYR A 172 -24.30 -8.13 -2.26
C TYR A 172 -23.92 -9.60 -2.16
N TYR A 173 -22.66 -9.88 -1.86
CA TYR A 173 -22.21 -11.25 -1.62
C TYR A 173 -23.00 -11.89 -0.47
N ARG A 174 -23.18 -11.15 0.65
CA ARG A 174 -24.02 -11.58 1.78
C ARG A 174 -25.50 -11.78 1.42
N GLN A 175 -26.00 -11.10 0.38
CA GLN A 175 -27.35 -11.29 -0.15
C GLN A 175 -27.44 -12.48 -1.14
N GLY A 176 -26.37 -13.25 -1.30
CA GLY A 176 -26.34 -14.47 -2.12
C GLY A 176 -25.95 -14.26 -3.59
N TRP A 177 -25.58 -13.04 -4.00
CA TRP A 177 -25.15 -12.79 -5.38
C TRP A 177 -23.81 -13.47 -5.70
N GLN A 178 -23.56 -13.74 -6.98
CA GLN A 178 -22.21 -13.95 -7.50
C GLN A 178 -21.59 -12.57 -7.69
N VAL A 179 -20.53 -12.25 -6.96
CA VAL A 179 -19.87 -10.95 -7.05
C VAL A 179 -18.46 -11.14 -7.57
N SER A 180 -18.12 -10.41 -8.64
CA SER A 180 -16.75 -10.31 -9.15
C SER A 180 -16.26 -8.89 -8.92
N LEU A 181 -15.35 -8.71 -7.97
CA LEU A 181 -14.68 -7.44 -7.70
C LEU A 181 -13.34 -7.41 -8.43
N ILE A 182 -13.29 -6.69 -9.53
CA ILE A 182 -12.13 -6.62 -10.42
C ILE A 182 -11.38 -5.31 -10.17
N VAL A 183 -10.13 -5.41 -9.72
CA VAL A 183 -9.32 -4.28 -9.27
C VAL A 183 -7.91 -4.36 -9.88
N PRO A 184 -7.17 -3.24 -9.98
CA PRO A 184 -5.75 -3.27 -10.32
C PRO A 184 -4.94 -4.11 -9.34
N SER A 185 -3.83 -4.70 -9.81
CA SER A 185 -2.94 -5.51 -8.96
C SER A 185 -2.42 -4.75 -7.73
N LEU A 186 -2.19 -3.44 -7.86
CA LEU A 186 -1.73 -2.58 -6.76
C LEU A 186 -2.76 -2.42 -5.64
N LEU A 187 -4.06 -2.61 -5.91
CA LEU A 187 -5.12 -2.49 -4.90
C LEU A 187 -5.58 -3.83 -4.31
N MET A 188 -5.07 -4.96 -4.83
CA MET A 188 -5.50 -6.30 -4.42
C MET A 188 -5.36 -6.51 -2.92
N GLU A 189 -4.16 -6.27 -2.38
CA GLU A 189 -3.86 -6.54 -0.98
C GLU A 189 -4.62 -5.58 -0.03
N GLU A 190 -4.75 -4.31 -0.42
CA GLU A 190 -5.55 -3.35 0.34
C GLU A 190 -7.00 -3.82 0.49
N ILE A 191 -7.57 -4.33 -0.60
CA ILE A 191 -8.95 -4.82 -0.62
C ILE A 191 -9.09 -6.16 0.09
N GLU A 192 -8.10 -7.06 -0.04
CA GLU A 192 -8.07 -8.33 0.72
C GLU A 192 -8.04 -8.08 2.22
N ARG A 193 -7.18 -7.18 2.71
CA ARG A 193 -7.11 -6.81 4.13
C ARG A 193 -8.41 -6.18 4.61
N TYR A 194 -9.01 -5.29 3.81
CA TYR A 194 -10.34 -4.76 4.11
C TYR A 194 -11.36 -5.89 4.29
N LEU A 195 -11.43 -6.84 3.35
CA LEU A 195 -12.39 -7.95 3.40
C LEU A 195 -12.13 -8.89 4.58
N GLN A 196 -10.87 -9.12 4.96
CA GLN A 196 -10.50 -9.94 6.13
C GLN A 196 -10.95 -9.30 7.45
N GLN A 197 -10.92 -7.97 7.54
CA GLN A 197 -11.39 -7.24 8.72
C GLN A 197 -12.93 -7.18 8.80
N GLN A 198 -13.63 -7.49 7.70
CA GLN A 198 -15.09 -7.54 7.64
C GLN A 198 -15.58 -8.97 7.88
N ASP A 199 -16.18 -9.24 9.05
CA ASP A 199 -17.09 -10.35 9.44
C ASP A 199 -16.96 -11.75 8.74
N GLU A 200 -17.10 -12.85 9.50
CA GLU A 200 -16.95 -14.27 9.09
C GLU A 200 -17.81 -14.77 7.88
N GLY A 201 -18.63 -13.92 7.26
CA GLY A 201 -19.51 -14.26 6.14
C GLY A 201 -18.93 -14.01 4.73
N LEU A 202 -17.67 -13.60 4.59
CA LEU A 202 -17.08 -13.17 3.30
C LEU A 202 -16.03 -14.13 2.71
N HIS A 203 -15.83 -15.32 3.27
CA HIS A 203 -14.73 -16.22 2.89
C HIS A 203 -14.60 -16.56 1.39
N GLY A 204 -15.68 -16.48 0.60
CA GLY A 204 -15.64 -16.71 -0.85
C GLY A 204 -15.70 -15.45 -1.72
N LEU A 205 -15.68 -14.24 -1.14
CA LEU A 205 -15.49 -12.99 -1.90
C LEU A 205 -14.01 -12.62 -1.85
N GLN A 206 -13.35 -12.66 -3.00
CA GLN A 206 -11.95 -12.26 -3.14
C GLN A 206 -11.85 -11.21 -4.24
N PRO A 207 -11.04 -10.14 -4.06
CA PRO A 207 -10.74 -9.25 -5.16
C PRO A 207 -9.88 -10.01 -6.17
N MET A 208 -9.96 -9.61 -7.44
CA MET A 208 -9.22 -10.26 -8.50
C MET A 208 -8.73 -9.24 -9.52
N THR A 209 -7.59 -9.52 -10.14
CA THR A 209 -7.20 -8.80 -11.35
C THR A 209 -8.05 -9.23 -12.53
N PHE A 210 -8.13 -8.41 -13.56
CA PHE A 210 -8.84 -8.77 -14.80
C PHE A 210 -8.34 -10.10 -15.38
N ALA A 211 -7.02 -10.32 -15.37
CA ALA A 211 -6.40 -11.58 -15.79
C ALA A 211 -6.89 -12.80 -14.98
N THR A 212 -6.92 -12.65 -13.65
CA THR A 212 -7.36 -13.73 -12.74
C THR A 212 -8.84 -14.06 -12.94
N TRP A 213 -9.67 -13.02 -13.07
CA TRP A 213 -11.09 -13.17 -13.37
C TRP A 213 -11.33 -13.90 -14.69
N LEU A 214 -10.58 -13.54 -15.73
CA LEU A 214 -10.65 -14.21 -17.03
C LEU A 214 -10.25 -15.68 -16.95
N GLY A 215 -9.15 -16.00 -16.26
CA GLY A 215 -8.71 -17.38 -16.07
C GLY A 215 -9.71 -18.24 -15.28
N GLN A 216 -10.54 -17.63 -14.42
CA GLN A 216 -11.63 -18.33 -13.74
C GLN A 216 -12.85 -18.55 -14.65
N LEU A 217 -13.19 -17.57 -15.50
CA LEU A 217 -14.30 -17.70 -16.43
C LEU A 217 -13.97 -18.63 -17.61
N TYR A 218 -12.72 -18.59 -18.07
CA TYR A 218 -12.20 -19.34 -19.21
C TYR A 218 -10.89 -20.02 -18.81
N PRO A 219 -10.95 -21.26 -18.29
CA PRO A 219 -9.76 -21.98 -17.81
C PRO A 219 -8.67 -22.14 -18.87
N ASP A 220 -9.03 -22.19 -20.15
CA ASP A 220 -8.11 -22.21 -21.29
C ASP A 220 -7.32 -20.90 -21.47
N LEU A 221 -7.78 -19.79 -20.89
CA LEU A 221 -7.08 -18.50 -20.91
C LEU A 221 -6.14 -18.29 -19.73
N LYS A 222 -6.21 -19.12 -18.68
CA LYS A 222 -5.48 -18.93 -17.42
C LYS A 222 -3.97 -18.78 -17.62
N ASP A 223 -3.39 -19.61 -18.48
CA ASP A 223 -1.94 -19.64 -18.76
C ASP A 223 -1.59 -19.06 -20.14
N CYS A 224 -2.57 -18.44 -20.80
CA CYS A 224 -2.43 -17.90 -22.16
C CYS A 224 -2.48 -16.37 -22.22
N LEU A 225 -2.65 -15.65 -21.10
CA LEU A 225 -2.58 -14.19 -21.11
C LEU A 225 -1.13 -13.72 -20.96
N ALA A 226 -0.64 -12.94 -21.93
CA ALA A 226 0.70 -12.39 -21.88
C ALA A 226 0.86 -11.37 -20.73
N SER A 227 1.95 -11.47 -19.97
CA SER A 227 2.36 -10.43 -19.03
C SER A 227 2.86 -9.17 -19.78
N PRO A 228 2.90 -7.99 -19.12
CA PRO A 228 3.43 -6.78 -19.73
C PRO A 228 4.85 -6.94 -20.30
N ASP A 229 5.71 -7.69 -19.61
CA ASP A 229 7.06 -7.99 -20.09
C ASP A 229 7.08 -8.96 -21.27
N GLN A 230 6.23 -9.99 -21.27
CA GLN A 230 6.09 -10.90 -22.41
C GLN A 230 5.58 -10.16 -23.65
N GLU A 231 4.59 -9.26 -23.50
CA GLU A 231 4.14 -8.40 -24.60
C GLU A 231 5.30 -7.54 -25.13
N ARG A 232 6.10 -6.95 -24.24
CA ARG A 232 7.24 -6.07 -24.58
C ARG A 232 8.36 -6.81 -25.29
N GLU A 233 8.75 -7.98 -24.80
CA GLU A 233 9.77 -8.82 -25.41
C GLU A 233 9.33 -9.29 -26.81
N ALA A 234 8.08 -9.75 -26.94
CA ALA A 234 7.52 -10.16 -28.22
C ALA A 234 7.46 -8.98 -29.21
N PHE A 235 7.08 -7.79 -28.75
CA PHE A 235 7.03 -6.59 -29.58
C PHE A 235 8.42 -6.14 -30.03
N TYR A 236 9.41 -6.22 -29.14
CA TYR A 236 10.82 -5.98 -29.45
C TYR A 236 11.36 -6.97 -30.49
N ALA A 237 11.06 -8.26 -30.34
CA ALA A 237 11.43 -9.29 -31.31
C ALA A 237 10.80 -9.02 -32.69
N ALA A 238 9.52 -8.63 -32.73
CA ALA A 238 8.83 -8.28 -33.98
C ALA A 238 9.43 -7.02 -34.64
N ALA A 239 9.80 -6.01 -33.85
CA ALA A 239 10.49 -4.81 -34.32
C ALA A 239 11.88 -5.11 -34.90
N LYS A 240 12.61 -6.03 -34.25
CA LYS A 240 13.93 -6.51 -34.71
C LYS A 240 13.81 -7.27 -36.02
N GLN A 241 12.84 -8.20 -36.13
CA GLN A 241 12.58 -8.97 -37.35
C GLN A 241 12.16 -8.08 -38.53
N SER A 242 11.45 -6.99 -38.25
CA SER A 242 11.01 -6.04 -39.26
C SER A 242 12.06 -4.95 -39.59
N HIS A 243 13.29 -5.07 -39.06
CA HIS A 243 14.38 -4.10 -39.22
C HIS A 243 14.04 -2.65 -38.81
N HIS A 244 13.06 -2.46 -37.93
CA HIS A 244 12.58 -1.13 -37.51
C HIS A 244 13.11 -0.70 -36.15
N LEU A 245 13.81 -1.58 -35.42
CA LEU A 245 14.29 -1.31 -34.06
C LEU A 245 15.18 -0.06 -33.97
N LYS A 246 16.09 0.14 -34.94
CA LYS A 246 16.95 1.33 -34.98
C LYS A 246 16.16 2.64 -35.10
N THR A 247 15.00 2.60 -35.78
CA THR A 247 14.13 3.77 -35.97
C THR A 247 13.16 3.96 -34.80
N LEU A 248 12.79 2.88 -34.11
CA LEU A 248 11.89 2.90 -32.96
C LEU A 248 12.60 3.29 -31.65
N GLY A 249 13.89 3.01 -31.53
CA GLY A 249 14.61 3.23 -30.27
C GLY A 249 14.11 2.29 -29.16
N ALA A 250 14.15 2.76 -27.92
CA ALA A 250 13.61 2.01 -26.78
C ALA A 250 12.09 1.80 -26.92
N ILE A 251 11.63 0.60 -26.57
CA ILE A 251 10.22 0.20 -26.62
C ILE A 251 9.74 0.03 -25.18
N SER A 252 8.77 0.83 -24.80
CA SER A 252 8.13 0.83 -23.48
C SER A 252 6.79 0.08 -23.51
N TYR A 253 6.27 -0.28 -22.33
CA TYR A 253 4.92 -0.85 -22.25
C TYR A 253 3.83 0.13 -22.75
N ARG A 254 4.05 1.43 -22.53
CA ARG A 254 3.22 2.52 -23.08
C ARG A 254 3.06 2.42 -24.60
N ASP A 255 4.11 2.05 -25.33
CA ASP A 255 4.06 1.87 -26.79
C ASP A 255 3.15 0.72 -27.21
N ILE A 256 3.13 -0.36 -26.41
CA ILE A 256 2.29 -1.53 -26.67
C ILE A 256 0.82 -1.17 -26.46
N LEU A 257 0.50 -0.41 -25.39
CA LEU A 257 -0.87 0.05 -25.14
C LEU A 257 -1.36 0.98 -26.25
N LEU A 258 -0.52 1.92 -26.71
CA LEU A 258 -0.80 2.75 -27.89
C LEU A 258 -1.07 1.89 -29.14
N TYR A 259 -0.27 0.85 -29.35
CA TYR A 259 -0.43 -0.07 -30.47
C TYR A 259 -1.77 -0.82 -30.41
N GLN A 260 -2.10 -1.38 -29.25
CA GLN A 260 -3.37 -2.08 -29.04
C GLN A 260 -4.58 -1.15 -29.22
N ALA A 261 -4.53 0.06 -28.64
CA ALA A 261 -5.64 1.02 -28.66
C ALA A 261 -5.90 1.66 -30.04
N TYR A 262 -4.87 1.88 -30.87
CA TYR A 262 -5.02 2.68 -32.10
C TYR A 262 -4.61 2.00 -33.40
N ILE A 263 -3.89 0.88 -33.32
CA ILE A 263 -3.41 0.14 -34.49
C ILE A 263 -4.15 -1.19 -34.63
N LEU A 264 -4.33 -1.95 -33.53
CA LEU A 264 -5.11 -3.18 -33.55
C LEU A 264 -6.61 -2.95 -33.58
N ASP A 265 -7.13 -2.05 -32.72
CA ASP A 265 -8.55 -1.73 -32.74
C ASP A 265 -8.90 -1.04 -34.06
N HIS A 266 -9.80 -1.64 -34.85
CA HIS A 266 -10.24 -1.13 -36.14
C HIS A 266 -11.47 -0.22 -36.03
N ASP A 267 -12.11 -0.10 -34.86
CA ASP A 267 -13.26 0.77 -34.56
C ASP A 267 -12.87 2.28 -34.48
N THR A 268 -11.83 2.62 -35.25
CA THR A 268 -10.93 3.77 -35.17
C THR A 268 -11.50 5.13 -35.56
N LYS A 269 -12.68 5.22 -36.17
CA LYS A 269 -13.12 6.50 -36.77
C LYS A 269 -13.30 7.61 -35.73
N ASN A 270 -13.73 7.26 -34.52
CA ASN A 270 -13.87 8.22 -33.42
C ASN A 270 -12.59 8.33 -32.58
N LEU A 271 -11.88 7.21 -32.35
CA LEU A 271 -10.62 7.21 -31.58
C LEU A 271 -9.50 8.00 -32.26
N ARG A 272 -9.45 8.06 -33.60
CA ARG A 272 -8.47 8.88 -34.33
C ARG A 272 -8.71 10.39 -34.21
N LYS A 273 -9.85 10.81 -33.67
CA LYS A 273 -10.16 12.21 -33.38
C LYS A 273 -9.74 12.61 -31.97
N SER A 274 -9.30 11.66 -31.15
CA SER A 274 -9.02 11.88 -29.74
C SER A 274 -7.72 12.68 -29.53
N ALA A 275 -7.61 13.41 -28.41
CA ALA A 275 -6.43 14.23 -28.12
C ALA A 275 -5.16 13.38 -28.01
N GLN A 276 -5.26 12.18 -27.44
CA GLN A 276 -4.12 11.27 -27.30
C GLN A 276 -3.63 10.69 -28.62
N PHE A 277 -4.52 10.48 -29.60
CA PHE A 277 -4.09 10.05 -30.94
C PHE A 277 -3.23 11.14 -31.61
N HIS A 278 -3.65 12.40 -31.49
CA HIS A 278 -2.94 13.54 -32.08
C HIS A 278 -1.60 13.81 -31.37
N SER A 279 -1.57 13.80 -30.04
CA SER A 279 -0.33 13.99 -29.26
C SER A 279 0.70 12.88 -29.54
N ASN A 280 0.25 11.68 -29.88
CA ASN A 280 1.10 10.52 -30.16
C ASN A 280 1.29 10.21 -31.65
N GLN A 281 0.89 11.10 -32.57
CA GLN A 281 0.82 10.78 -33.99
C GLN A 281 2.16 10.32 -34.58
N GLN A 282 3.27 10.99 -34.23
CA GLN A 282 4.60 10.62 -34.69
C GLN A 282 5.01 9.22 -34.18
N ARG A 283 4.78 8.94 -32.90
CA ARG A 283 5.09 7.64 -32.30
C ARG A 283 4.23 6.53 -32.92
N LEU A 284 2.94 6.78 -33.10
CA LEU A 284 2.00 5.85 -33.75
C LEU A 284 2.39 5.54 -35.20
N GLN A 285 2.91 6.52 -35.95
CA GLN A 285 3.41 6.29 -37.31
C GLN A 285 4.62 5.34 -37.33
N LEU A 286 5.50 5.42 -36.32
CA LEU A 286 6.61 4.48 -36.16
C LEU A 286 6.12 3.09 -35.78
N LEU A 287 5.22 3.01 -34.81
CA LEU A 287 4.66 1.74 -34.31
C LEU A 287 3.87 0.98 -35.40
N ARG A 288 3.16 1.70 -36.30
CA ARG A 288 2.43 1.12 -37.44
C ARG A 288 3.29 0.31 -38.41
N LYS A 289 4.62 0.49 -38.38
CA LYS A 289 5.54 -0.29 -39.21
C LYS A 289 5.64 -1.75 -38.77
N ILE A 290 5.30 -2.04 -37.51
CA ILE A 290 5.25 -3.41 -36.98
C ILE A 290 3.90 -4.00 -37.38
N LYS A 291 3.92 -5.08 -38.17
CA LYS A 291 2.70 -5.77 -38.60
C LYS A 291 2.08 -6.56 -37.45
N PRO A 292 0.75 -6.52 -37.25
CA PRO A 292 0.06 -7.27 -36.19
C PRO A 292 0.42 -8.75 -36.17
N ASP A 293 0.45 -9.39 -37.35
CA ASP A 293 0.77 -10.82 -37.47
C ASP A 293 2.19 -11.16 -37.04
N HIS A 294 3.15 -10.23 -37.20
CA HIS A 294 4.51 -10.45 -36.75
C HIS A 294 4.58 -10.44 -35.23
N TRP A 295 3.91 -9.49 -34.59
CA TRP A 295 3.86 -9.43 -33.13
C TRP A 295 3.15 -10.65 -32.53
N ARG A 296 1.98 -11.02 -33.08
CA ARG A 296 1.25 -12.22 -32.64
C ARG A 296 2.06 -13.50 -32.78
N ARG A 297 2.85 -13.66 -33.85
CA ARG A 297 3.76 -14.82 -33.99
C ARG A 297 4.82 -14.88 -32.90
N GLN A 298 5.33 -13.74 -32.45
CA GLN A 298 6.33 -13.68 -31.37
C GLN A 298 5.73 -13.93 -29.99
N LEU A 299 4.44 -13.64 -29.81
CA LEU A 299 3.69 -14.03 -28.60
C LEU A 299 3.46 -15.55 -28.51
N GLY A 300 3.51 -16.26 -29.64
CA GLY A 300 3.33 -17.71 -29.68
C GLY A 300 1.92 -18.11 -29.28
N ASN A 301 1.80 -18.89 -28.21
CA ASN A 301 0.50 -19.32 -27.66
C ASN A 301 -0.12 -18.32 -26.68
N GLN A 302 0.62 -17.26 -26.34
CA GLN A 302 0.13 -16.19 -25.46
C GLN A 302 -0.75 -15.21 -26.27
N LEU A 303 -1.69 -14.58 -25.59
CA LEU A 303 -2.66 -13.63 -26.13
C LEU A 303 -2.43 -12.26 -25.51
N SER A 304 -2.51 -11.23 -26.36
CA SER A 304 -2.54 -9.85 -25.90
C SER A 304 -3.89 -9.51 -25.27
N ARG A 305 -3.93 -8.44 -24.48
CA ARG A 305 -5.18 -7.92 -23.89
C ARG A 305 -6.27 -7.68 -24.94
N PHE A 306 -5.89 -7.10 -26.08
CA PHE A 306 -6.80 -6.89 -27.19
C PHE A 306 -7.33 -8.20 -27.80
N ASP A 307 -6.46 -9.19 -28.00
CA ASP A 307 -6.88 -10.48 -28.58
C ASP A 307 -7.83 -11.25 -27.64
N VAL A 308 -7.66 -11.11 -26.32
CA VAL A 308 -8.62 -11.65 -25.33
C VAL A 308 -9.96 -10.93 -25.39
N ALA A 309 -9.98 -9.60 -25.49
CA ALA A 309 -11.22 -8.83 -25.66
C ALA A 309 -12.05 -9.30 -26.87
N GLN A 310 -11.39 -9.65 -27.98
CA GLN A 310 -12.09 -10.18 -29.16
C GLN A 310 -12.74 -11.56 -28.92
N ARG A 311 -12.13 -12.40 -28.07
CA ARG A 311 -12.65 -13.75 -27.75
C ARG A 311 -13.82 -13.72 -26.77
N LEU A 312 -13.78 -12.81 -25.79
CA LEU A 312 -14.71 -12.72 -24.66
C LEU A 312 -16.20 -12.76 -25.03
N ALA A 313 -16.58 -12.18 -26.17
CA ALA A 313 -17.97 -12.10 -26.61
C ALA A 313 -18.50 -13.36 -27.32
N HIS A 314 -17.63 -14.28 -27.74
CA HIS A 314 -18.01 -15.30 -28.73
C HIS A 314 -18.60 -16.59 -28.13
N GLN A 315 -18.34 -16.92 -26.86
CA GLN A 315 -18.90 -18.10 -26.17
C GLN A 315 -18.94 -17.90 -24.64
N PRO A 316 -19.93 -17.18 -24.10
CA PRO A 316 -19.97 -16.89 -22.67
C PRO A 316 -20.23 -18.15 -21.83
N PRO A 317 -19.48 -18.40 -20.73
CA PRO A 317 -19.74 -19.52 -19.84
C PRO A 317 -21.08 -19.31 -19.12
N PRO A 318 -21.81 -20.38 -18.72
CA PRO A 318 -23.11 -20.23 -18.08
C PRO A 318 -23.01 -19.61 -16.68
N ILE A 319 -24.02 -18.82 -16.28
CA ILE A 319 -24.18 -18.32 -14.91
C ILE A 319 -25.29 -19.07 -14.14
N ALA A 320 -25.10 -19.23 -12.83
CA ALA A 320 -25.96 -20.05 -11.96
C ALA A 320 -26.78 -19.25 -10.92
N LYS A 321 -26.56 -17.95 -10.80
CA LYS A 321 -27.28 -17.05 -9.88
C LYS A 321 -27.16 -15.60 -10.34
N ASN A 322 -27.83 -14.68 -9.66
CA ASN A 322 -27.70 -13.25 -9.94
C ASN A 322 -26.23 -12.82 -9.82
N THR A 323 -25.73 -12.08 -10.80
CA THR A 323 -24.31 -11.74 -10.93
C THR A 323 -24.12 -10.23 -10.91
N LEU A 324 -23.16 -9.77 -10.11
CA LEU A 324 -22.68 -8.40 -10.05
C LEU A 324 -21.20 -8.38 -10.40
N ILE A 325 -20.83 -7.64 -11.43
CA ILE A 325 -19.44 -7.39 -11.81
C ILE A 325 -19.13 -5.94 -11.50
N ILE A 326 -18.09 -5.73 -10.72
CA ILE A 326 -17.57 -4.40 -10.37
C ILE A 326 -16.17 -4.30 -10.95
N ILE A 327 -15.91 -3.28 -11.78
CA ILE A 327 -14.58 -2.98 -12.32
C ILE A 327 -14.15 -1.63 -11.80
N ASP A 328 -13.06 -1.60 -11.04
CA ASP A 328 -12.43 -0.37 -10.57
C ASP A 328 -11.33 0.12 -11.53
N GLU A 329 -11.01 1.42 -11.46
CA GLU A 329 -10.06 2.10 -12.35
C GLU A 329 -10.34 1.86 -13.85
N ALA A 330 -11.63 1.81 -14.21
CA ALA A 330 -12.08 1.44 -15.56
C ALA A 330 -11.54 2.38 -16.66
N GLN A 331 -11.11 3.61 -16.33
CA GLN A 331 -10.55 4.55 -17.30
C GLN A 331 -9.18 4.14 -17.87
N ASP A 332 -8.48 3.21 -17.23
CA ASP A 332 -7.17 2.72 -17.65
C ASP A 332 -7.26 1.41 -18.49
N TYR A 333 -8.47 0.90 -18.72
CA TYR A 333 -8.71 -0.25 -19.60
C TYR A 333 -8.75 0.17 -21.07
N LEU A 334 -8.53 -0.79 -21.97
CA LEU A 334 -8.81 -0.59 -23.39
C LEU A 334 -10.33 -0.49 -23.58
N LEU A 335 -10.77 0.39 -24.49
CA LEU A 335 -12.19 0.49 -24.87
C LEU A 335 -12.74 -0.88 -25.32
N ALA A 336 -11.93 -1.65 -26.05
CA ALA A 336 -12.28 -3.00 -26.50
C ALA A 336 -12.54 -3.97 -25.33
N GLU A 337 -11.76 -3.90 -24.25
CA GLU A 337 -11.95 -4.76 -23.07
C GLU A 337 -13.30 -4.46 -22.41
N LEU A 338 -13.60 -3.19 -22.16
CA LEU A 338 -14.86 -2.80 -21.51
C LEU A 338 -16.07 -3.13 -22.39
N LYS A 339 -16.00 -2.88 -23.70
CA LYS A 339 -17.06 -3.27 -24.66
C LYS A 339 -17.28 -4.78 -24.67
N ALA A 340 -16.20 -5.57 -24.62
CA ALA A 340 -16.30 -7.03 -24.57
C ALA A 340 -16.98 -7.52 -23.29
N VAL A 341 -16.66 -6.92 -22.13
CA VAL A 341 -17.34 -7.23 -20.87
C VAL A 341 -18.82 -6.85 -20.90
N ILE A 342 -19.17 -5.70 -21.47
CA ILE A 342 -20.57 -5.27 -21.64
C ILE A 342 -21.33 -6.30 -22.49
N ALA A 343 -20.76 -6.69 -23.64
CA ALA A 343 -21.36 -7.69 -24.53
C ALA A 343 -21.53 -9.06 -23.86
N LEU A 344 -20.53 -9.50 -23.08
CA LEU A 344 -20.60 -10.70 -22.26
C LEU A 344 -21.79 -10.65 -21.28
N CYS A 345 -21.93 -9.55 -20.53
CA CYS A 345 -23.00 -9.39 -19.56
C CYS A 345 -24.39 -9.34 -20.21
N GLN A 346 -24.52 -8.66 -21.35
CA GLN A 346 -25.75 -8.63 -22.14
C GLN A 346 -26.14 -10.04 -22.61
N SER A 347 -25.15 -10.83 -23.05
CA SER A 347 -25.38 -12.21 -23.44
C SER A 347 -25.85 -13.06 -22.25
N TRP A 348 -25.23 -12.92 -21.07
CA TRP A 348 -25.70 -13.61 -19.87
C TRP A 348 -27.13 -13.26 -19.50
N GLN A 349 -27.49 -11.98 -19.53
CA GLN A 349 -28.84 -11.53 -19.22
C GLN A 349 -29.88 -12.08 -20.21
N THR A 350 -29.51 -12.27 -21.47
CA THR A 350 -30.39 -12.77 -22.53
C THR A 350 -30.62 -14.28 -22.44
N HIS A 351 -29.58 -15.04 -22.06
CA HIS A 351 -29.61 -16.51 -22.10
C HIS A 351 -29.90 -17.18 -20.75
N HIS A 352 -29.90 -16.42 -19.64
CA HIS A 352 -30.13 -16.96 -18.31
C HIS A 352 -31.25 -16.20 -17.58
N PRO A 353 -31.98 -16.88 -16.68
CA PRO A 353 -33.05 -16.24 -15.89
C PRO A 353 -32.52 -15.32 -14.78
N TYR A 354 -31.20 -15.28 -14.59
CA TYR A 354 -30.54 -14.54 -13.54
C TYR A 354 -30.27 -13.10 -13.94
N ARG A 355 -30.31 -12.19 -12.97
CA ARG A 355 -30.02 -10.77 -13.19
C ARG A 355 -28.53 -10.53 -13.29
N VAL A 356 -28.13 -9.66 -14.21
CA VAL A 356 -26.73 -9.28 -14.42
C VAL A 356 -26.58 -7.76 -14.29
N HIS A 357 -25.68 -7.35 -13.40
CA HIS A 357 -25.30 -5.95 -13.20
C HIS A 357 -23.82 -5.76 -13.45
N LEU A 358 -23.47 -4.70 -14.17
CA LEU A 358 -22.09 -4.27 -14.41
C LEU A 358 -21.91 -2.85 -13.88
N TRP A 359 -20.98 -2.66 -12.95
CA TRP A 359 -20.63 -1.37 -12.40
C TRP A 359 -19.19 -1.03 -12.75
N LEU A 360 -19.02 0.06 -13.49
CA LEU A 360 -17.72 0.60 -13.85
C LEU A 360 -17.43 1.81 -12.96
N LEU A 361 -16.36 1.74 -12.19
CA LEU A 361 -15.87 2.85 -11.36
C LEU A 361 -14.64 3.46 -12.01
N GLY A 362 -14.56 4.79 -12.02
CA GLY A 362 -13.38 5.46 -12.56
C GLY A 362 -13.46 6.98 -12.54
N ASP A 363 -12.37 7.59 -12.97
CA ASP A 363 -12.27 9.03 -13.20
C ASP A 363 -11.38 9.31 -14.42
N LEU A 364 -11.97 9.88 -15.48
CA LEU A 364 -11.22 10.24 -16.70
C LEU A 364 -10.09 11.26 -16.41
N ASN A 365 -10.22 12.07 -15.35
CA ASN A 365 -9.18 13.02 -14.95
C ASN A 365 -7.95 12.32 -14.33
N GLN A 366 -8.07 11.05 -13.93
CA GLN A 366 -6.98 10.25 -13.33
C GLN A 366 -6.48 9.13 -14.24
N ARG A 367 -6.65 9.29 -15.55
CA ARG A 367 -6.09 8.35 -16.52
C ARG A 367 -4.58 8.52 -16.57
N ILE A 368 -3.85 7.41 -16.43
CA ILE A 368 -2.39 7.42 -16.55
C ILE A 368 -1.91 6.58 -17.73
N GLN A 369 -2.76 5.67 -18.21
CA GLN A 369 -2.47 4.88 -19.40
C GLN A 369 -2.76 5.69 -20.67
N PRO A 370 -2.01 5.47 -21.77
CA PRO A 370 -2.19 6.18 -23.04
C PRO A 370 -3.39 5.64 -23.85
N VAL A 371 -4.45 5.25 -23.14
CA VAL A 371 -5.74 4.84 -23.71
C VAL A 371 -6.62 6.08 -23.79
N ASP A 372 -7.40 6.24 -24.86
CA ASP A 372 -8.25 7.41 -25.01
C ASP A 372 -9.63 7.04 -25.52
N PHE A 373 -10.56 6.98 -24.58
CA PHE A 373 -11.97 6.99 -24.86
C PHE A 373 -12.69 7.91 -23.85
N GLU A 374 -13.84 8.41 -24.27
CA GLU A 374 -14.84 9.03 -23.40
C GLU A 374 -15.88 7.98 -23.02
N TRP A 375 -16.47 8.08 -21.82
CA TRP A 375 -17.49 7.13 -21.38
C TRP A 375 -18.69 7.01 -22.32
N GLY A 376 -19.01 8.07 -23.08
CA GLY A 376 -20.07 8.06 -24.08
C GLY A 376 -19.89 6.99 -25.17
N GLN A 377 -18.66 6.53 -25.41
CA GLN A 377 -18.34 5.47 -26.37
C GLN A 377 -18.68 4.06 -25.85
N LEU A 378 -18.97 3.91 -24.56
CA LEU A 378 -19.46 2.66 -23.96
C LEU A 378 -20.99 2.51 -24.11
N GLU A 379 -21.69 3.57 -24.53
CA GLU A 379 -23.15 3.58 -24.75
C GLU A 379 -23.95 3.07 -23.54
N LEU A 380 -23.53 3.45 -22.33
CA LEU A 380 -24.14 3.01 -21.08
C LEU A 380 -25.50 3.69 -20.82
N ASP A 381 -26.41 2.96 -20.17
CA ASP A 381 -27.80 3.41 -19.94
C ASP A 381 -27.90 4.63 -19.01
N LYS A 382 -27.02 4.71 -18.00
CA LYS A 382 -26.97 5.80 -17.00
C LYS A 382 -25.56 6.02 -16.47
N SER A 383 -25.16 7.29 -16.37
CA SER A 383 -24.03 7.71 -15.54
C SER A 383 -24.53 8.28 -14.23
N ILE A 384 -23.83 7.95 -13.15
CA ILE A 384 -24.08 8.49 -11.81
C ILE A 384 -22.79 9.19 -11.39
N GLN A 385 -22.92 10.45 -10.97
CA GLN A 385 -21.87 11.19 -10.27
C GLN A 385 -22.25 11.20 -8.77
N PRO A 386 -21.85 10.19 -7.98
CA PRO A 386 -22.56 9.90 -6.75
C PRO A 386 -21.95 10.52 -5.50
N PHE A 387 -20.66 10.85 -5.52
CA PHE A 387 -19.94 11.27 -4.32
C PHE A 387 -19.36 12.67 -4.52
N ARG A 388 -19.76 13.58 -3.65
CA ARG A 388 -19.25 14.96 -3.62
C ARG A 388 -18.07 15.08 -2.68
N SER A 389 -18.20 14.56 -1.46
CA SER A 389 -17.20 14.76 -0.41
C SER A 389 -15.83 14.16 -0.76
N ASN A 390 -14.78 14.97 -0.66
CA ASN A 390 -13.40 14.55 -0.82
C ASN A 390 -12.76 14.32 0.56
N TYR A 391 -12.47 13.05 0.86
CA TYR A 391 -11.93 12.58 2.14
C TYR A 391 -10.41 12.58 2.18
N ARG A 392 -9.78 12.78 1.02
CA ARG A 392 -8.33 12.71 0.89
C ARG A 392 -7.74 14.11 0.85
N ASN A 393 -8.05 14.87 -0.19
CA ASN A 393 -7.37 16.10 -0.51
C ASN A 393 -7.94 17.28 0.27
N SER A 394 -7.07 18.17 0.73
CA SER A 394 -7.48 19.45 1.27
C SER A 394 -8.03 20.39 0.19
N GLY A 395 -8.84 21.36 0.62
CA GLY A 395 -9.38 22.40 -0.26
C GLY A 395 -8.29 23.16 -1.01
N HIS A 396 -7.21 23.56 -0.33
CA HIS A 396 -6.08 24.27 -0.97
C HIS A 396 -5.35 23.41 -2.01
N ILE A 397 -5.19 22.10 -1.78
CA ILE A 397 -4.59 21.19 -2.77
C ILE A 397 -5.48 21.10 -4.02
N LEU A 398 -6.80 21.00 -3.84
CA LEU A 398 -7.75 20.97 -4.96
C LEU A 398 -7.75 22.29 -5.74
N GLN A 399 -7.70 23.43 -5.05
CA GLN A 399 -7.58 24.76 -5.69
C GLN A 399 -6.33 24.87 -6.56
N PHE A 400 -5.20 24.32 -6.11
CA PHE A 400 -3.97 24.31 -6.87
C PHE A 400 -3.98 23.31 -8.04
N ALA A 401 -4.52 22.11 -7.84
CA ALA A 401 -4.43 21.02 -8.81
C ALA A 401 -5.48 21.13 -9.95
N ASN A 402 -6.70 21.56 -9.65
CA ASN A 402 -7.80 21.60 -10.62
C ASN A 402 -7.52 22.45 -11.88
N PRO A 403 -6.84 23.62 -11.81
CA PRO A 403 -6.49 24.40 -12.99
C PRO A 403 -5.72 23.62 -14.06
N PHE A 404 -4.91 22.62 -13.68
CA PHE A 404 -4.18 21.78 -14.63
C PHE A 404 -5.08 20.97 -15.57
N LEU A 405 -6.31 20.68 -15.17
CA LEU A 405 -7.28 20.02 -16.06
C LEU A 405 -7.72 20.93 -17.21
N SER A 406 -7.58 22.25 -17.10
CA SER A 406 -7.92 23.19 -18.19
C SER A 406 -7.07 22.97 -19.45
N ILE A 407 -5.85 22.43 -19.29
CA ILE A 407 -4.93 22.08 -20.38
C ILE A 407 -5.55 21.00 -21.29
N THR A 408 -6.42 20.15 -20.75
CA THR A 408 -7.05 19.04 -21.48
C THR A 408 -8.24 19.46 -22.36
N LYS A 409 -8.65 20.74 -22.33
CA LYS A 409 -9.83 21.25 -23.06
C LYS A 409 -9.60 21.37 -24.57
N HIS A 410 -9.37 20.25 -25.27
CA HIS A 410 -9.36 20.19 -26.73
C HIS A 410 -10.27 19.06 -27.23
N GLY A 411 -11.51 19.44 -27.55
CA GLY A 411 -12.51 18.61 -28.21
C GLY A 411 -13.89 19.23 -28.03
N ASP A 412 -14.54 19.60 -29.14
CA ASP A 412 -15.94 20.04 -29.14
C ASP A 412 -16.80 18.89 -28.55
N PRO A 413 -17.48 19.10 -27.41
CA PRO A 413 -18.24 18.03 -26.77
C PRO A 413 -19.33 17.58 -27.74
N GLY A 414 -19.13 16.38 -28.30
CA GLY A 414 -20.18 15.73 -29.07
C GLY A 414 -21.43 15.58 -28.20
N LYS A 415 -22.59 15.41 -28.84
CA LYS A 415 -23.91 15.29 -28.17
C LYS A 415 -24.02 14.12 -27.15
N ARG A 416 -22.98 13.32 -26.92
CA ARG A 416 -22.96 12.13 -26.05
C ARG A 416 -21.79 12.11 -25.05
N THR A 417 -21.11 13.24 -24.81
CA THR A 417 -19.97 13.26 -23.87
C THR A 417 -20.45 13.29 -22.42
N ILE A 418 -20.12 12.26 -21.64
CA ILE A 418 -20.17 12.30 -20.17
C ILE A 418 -18.83 12.92 -19.73
N THR A 419 -18.87 14.17 -19.29
CA THR A 419 -17.66 14.90 -18.88
C THR A 419 -17.15 14.43 -17.53
N ALA A 420 -15.83 14.43 -17.37
CA ALA A 420 -15.16 14.16 -16.11
C ALA A 420 -15.60 15.16 -15.03
N ALA A 421 -15.93 14.66 -13.82
CA ALA A 421 -16.26 15.52 -12.69
C ALA A 421 -14.97 16.06 -12.07
N VAL A 422 -14.92 17.35 -11.76
CA VAL A 422 -13.79 17.96 -11.06
C VAL A 422 -14.14 18.05 -9.57
N ALA A 423 -13.24 17.58 -8.69
CA ALA A 423 -13.42 17.72 -7.24
C ALA A 423 -13.52 19.21 -6.88
N GLN A 424 -14.58 19.63 -6.19
CA GLN A 424 -14.68 21.01 -5.76
C GLN A 424 -13.92 21.23 -4.45
N PRO A 425 -13.13 22.31 -4.29
CA PRO A 425 -12.43 22.61 -3.05
C PRO A 425 -13.33 22.68 -1.81
N GLU A 426 -14.56 23.18 -1.97
CA GLU A 426 -15.56 23.27 -0.91
C GLU A 426 -16.11 21.93 -0.43
N ASP A 427 -15.95 20.87 -1.24
CA ASP A 427 -16.36 19.51 -0.88
C ASP A 427 -15.25 18.75 -0.12
N ALA A 428 -14.06 19.34 0.04
CA ALA A 428 -12.97 18.77 0.83
C ALA A 428 -13.32 18.77 2.32
N LEU A 429 -12.97 17.67 3.02
CA LEU A 429 -13.23 17.60 4.46
C LEU A 429 -12.35 18.57 5.27
N GLU A 430 -11.20 18.93 4.72
CA GLU A 430 -10.24 19.81 5.37
C GLU A 430 -9.87 20.94 4.44
N VAL A 431 -9.76 22.17 4.96
CA VAL A 431 -9.21 23.29 4.20
C VAL A 431 -7.74 23.05 3.88
N GLY A 432 -7.00 22.53 4.87
CA GLY A 432 -5.58 22.20 4.82
C GLY A 432 -4.66 23.42 4.74
N ASP A 433 -3.36 23.17 4.69
CA ASP A 433 -2.35 24.22 4.53
C ASP A 433 -2.29 24.67 3.05
N PRO A 434 -1.95 25.93 2.75
CA PRO A 434 -1.68 26.36 1.39
C PRO A 434 -0.57 25.52 0.75
N VAL A 435 -0.68 25.30 -0.56
CA VAL A 435 0.39 24.66 -1.33
C VAL A 435 1.61 25.59 -1.34
N ARG A 436 2.79 25.05 -1.03
CA ARG A 436 4.03 25.83 -1.11
C ARG A 436 4.73 25.58 -2.44
N LEU A 437 5.22 26.63 -3.08
CA LEU A 437 5.99 26.57 -4.32
C LEU A 437 7.39 27.14 -4.06
N LEU A 438 8.41 26.30 -4.10
CA LEU A 438 9.81 26.75 -4.09
C LEU A 438 10.26 26.99 -5.53
N VAL A 439 10.66 28.23 -5.82
CA VAL A 439 11.17 28.62 -7.14
C VAL A 439 12.68 28.49 -7.15
N CYS A 440 13.20 27.59 -7.99
CA CYS A 440 14.61 27.31 -8.14
C CYS A 440 15.16 27.93 -9.44
N GLU A 441 16.41 28.37 -9.47
CA GLU A 441 17.01 28.87 -10.72
C GLU A 441 17.50 27.71 -11.60
N SER A 442 17.85 26.59 -10.97
CA SER A 442 18.44 25.44 -11.65
C SER A 442 18.10 24.11 -10.99
N GLN A 443 18.38 23.02 -11.70
CA GLN A 443 18.33 21.67 -11.15
C GLN A 443 19.34 21.47 -10.00
N ALA A 444 20.45 22.23 -9.98
CA ALA A 444 21.41 22.18 -8.88
C ALA A 444 20.83 22.73 -7.58
N ASP A 445 19.97 23.74 -7.66
CA ASP A 445 19.30 24.31 -6.47
C ASP A 445 18.30 23.34 -5.86
N ILE A 446 17.55 22.62 -6.70
CA ILE A 446 16.69 21.53 -6.26
C ILE A 446 17.53 20.49 -5.48
N MET A 447 18.79 20.26 -5.88
CA MET A 447 19.66 19.30 -5.20
C MET A 447 20.17 19.84 -3.89
N GLY A 448 20.54 21.12 -3.84
CA GLY A 448 20.85 21.80 -2.60
C GLY A 448 19.69 21.73 -1.61
N PHE A 449 18.46 21.89 -2.08
CA PHE A 449 17.26 21.74 -1.25
C PHE A 449 17.11 20.31 -0.71
N PHE A 450 17.22 19.28 -1.55
CA PHE A 450 17.11 17.90 -1.07
C PHE A 450 18.23 17.52 -0.10
N GLN A 451 19.47 17.99 -0.33
CA GLN A 451 20.57 17.78 0.60
C GLN A 451 20.28 18.41 1.96
N ARG A 452 19.76 19.65 1.98
CA ARG A 452 19.37 20.34 3.23
C ARG A 452 18.20 19.63 3.91
N LEU A 453 17.20 19.15 3.15
CA LEU A 453 16.08 18.38 3.68
C LEU A 453 16.57 17.08 4.35
N VAL A 454 17.47 16.34 3.71
CA VAL A 454 18.07 15.12 4.29
C VAL A 454 18.82 15.45 5.58
N GLN A 455 19.56 16.58 5.62
CA GLN A 455 20.27 17.03 6.83
C GLN A 455 19.31 17.41 7.97
N CYS A 456 18.15 17.99 7.66
CA CYS A 456 17.15 18.39 8.65
C CYS A 456 16.18 17.26 9.05
N SER A 457 16.19 16.13 8.33
CA SER A 457 15.32 14.99 8.60
C SER A 457 15.60 14.38 9.98
N PRO A 458 14.58 13.91 10.72
CA PRO A 458 14.80 13.13 11.93
C PRO A 458 15.54 11.81 11.65
N LEU A 459 15.48 11.32 10.42
CA LEU A 459 16.10 10.08 9.95
C LEU A 459 17.58 10.27 9.54
N GLN A 460 18.36 10.99 10.36
CA GLN A 460 19.80 11.12 10.12
C GLN A 460 20.50 9.76 10.23
N GLU A 461 21.69 9.61 9.65
CA GLU A 461 22.43 8.33 9.63
C GLU A 461 22.65 7.72 11.04
N ASN A 462 22.73 8.57 12.07
CA ASN A 462 22.91 8.16 13.47
C ASN A 462 21.62 8.04 14.29
N SER A 463 20.46 8.35 13.71
CA SER A 463 19.16 8.13 14.38
C SER A 463 18.88 6.62 14.39
N GLN A 464 18.67 6.07 15.58
CA GLN A 464 18.34 4.66 15.76
C GLN A 464 16.89 4.55 16.23
N HIS A 465 15.98 4.47 15.25
CA HIS A 465 14.61 4.10 15.59
C HIS A 465 14.55 2.62 15.91
N ARG A 466 13.79 2.27 16.94
CA ARG A 466 13.61 0.86 17.32
C ARG A 466 12.84 0.04 16.28
N TYR A 467 12.04 0.71 15.44
CA TYR A 467 11.13 0.06 14.50
C TYR A 467 11.38 0.58 13.08
N LEU A 468 11.64 -0.32 12.13
CA LEU A 468 11.93 0.07 10.75
C LEU A 468 10.69 0.67 10.09
N ARG A 469 9.48 0.18 10.40
CA ARG A 469 8.25 0.76 9.82
C ARG A 469 8.08 2.25 10.16
N VAL A 470 8.56 2.68 11.32
CA VAL A 470 8.52 4.09 11.72
C VAL A 470 9.44 4.89 10.82
N GLU A 471 10.65 4.42 10.56
CA GLU A 471 11.55 5.07 9.60
C GLU A 471 10.94 5.15 8.20
N LEU A 472 10.37 4.05 7.72
CA LEU A 472 9.75 3.98 6.41
C LEU A 472 8.56 4.94 6.29
N ALA A 473 7.73 5.03 7.34
CA ALA A 473 6.60 5.95 7.41
C ALA A 473 7.06 7.43 7.49
N GLN A 474 8.22 7.68 8.09
CA GLN A 474 8.77 9.03 8.28
C GLN A 474 9.55 9.59 7.08
N GLN A 475 9.76 8.82 6.01
CA GLN A 475 10.44 9.37 4.84
C GLN A 475 9.53 10.35 4.09
N VAL A 476 10.12 11.39 3.52
CA VAL A 476 9.42 12.34 2.65
C VAL A 476 9.25 11.73 1.26
N LYS A 477 8.02 11.75 0.76
CA LYS A 477 7.64 11.17 -0.52
C LYS A 477 7.80 12.22 -1.60
N VAL A 478 8.59 11.90 -2.62
CA VAL A 478 8.89 12.77 -3.75
C VAL A 478 8.27 12.18 -5.01
N LEU A 479 7.23 12.85 -5.50
CA LEU A 479 6.45 12.45 -6.66
C LEU A 479 7.04 13.08 -7.92
N ARG A 480 7.38 12.26 -8.92
CA ARG A 480 7.95 12.72 -10.18
C ARG A 480 7.18 12.20 -11.39
N SER A 481 7.21 12.97 -12.48
CA SER A 481 6.79 12.46 -13.78
C SER A 481 7.82 11.43 -14.27
N HIS A 482 7.37 10.43 -15.02
CA HIS A 482 8.25 9.40 -15.62
C HIS A 482 9.28 9.98 -16.62
N LEU A 483 9.15 11.27 -16.97
CA LEU A 483 9.89 11.93 -18.06
C LEU A 483 11.26 12.48 -17.62
N ASN A 484 11.65 12.30 -16.35
CA ASN A 484 12.92 12.81 -15.82
C ASN A 484 13.97 11.72 -15.70
N ASP A 485 14.98 11.79 -16.56
CA ASP A 485 16.22 10.99 -16.49
C ASP A 485 17.12 11.35 -15.28
N LEU A 486 16.65 12.20 -14.37
CA LEU A 486 17.42 12.59 -13.19
C LEU A 486 17.44 11.44 -12.18
N LEU A 487 18.61 10.81 -12.07
CA LEU A 487 18.93 9.77 -11.10
C LEU A 487 19.12 10.41 -9.72
N TYR A 488 18.04 10.66 -9.00
CA TYR A 488 18.10 10.91 -7.57
C TYR A 488 18.13 9.57 -6.83
N PRO A 489 19.17 9.29 -6.02
CA PRO A 489 19.17 8.09 -5.19
C PRO A 489 18.09 8.22 -4.12
N THR A 490 17.36 7.14 -3.89
CA THR A 490 16.53 6.99 -2.68
C THR A 490 17.46 6.99 -1.48
N THR A 491 17.12 7.74 -0.44
CA THR A 491 17.91 7.83 0.80
C THR A 491 17.10 7.33 1.99
N ARG A 492 17.69 7.27 3.19
CA ARG A 492 16.92 6.99 4.41
C ARG A 492 15.77 7.98 4.60
N ALA A 493 15.93 9.25 4.21
CA ALA A 493 14.94 10.31 4.39
C ALA A 493 14.01 10.56 3.20
N LEU A 494 14.39 10.16 1.97
CA LEU A 494 13.64 10.47 0.74
C LEU A 494 13.24 9.21 -0.02
N GLU A 495 11.98 9.12 -0.45
CA GLU A 495 11.43 8.07 -1.31
C GLU A 495 10.93 8.69 -2.63
N PHE A 496 11.54 8.31 -3.76
CA PHE A 496 11.14 8.82 -5.08
C PHE A 496 10.17 7.86 -5.77
N LEU A 497 8.99 8.36 -6.14
CA LEU A 497 7.92 7.60 -6.75
C LEU A 497 7.51 8.22 -8.09
N ASP A 498 7.40 7.40 -9.14
CA ASP A 498 6.77 7.81 -10.38
C ASP A 498 5.22 7.78 -10.29
N VAL A 499 4.55 8.22 -11.36
CA VAL A 499 3.08 8.26 -11.43
C VAL A 499 2.45 6.88 -11.24
N SER A 500 3.05 5.84 -11.79
CA SER A 500 2.53 4.47 -11.72
C SER A 500 2.68 3.88 -10.32
N GLN A 501 3.79 4.17 -9.66
CA GLN A 501 4.08 3.78 -8.27
C GLN A 501 3.24 4.59 -7.28
N ALA A 502 2.96 5.86 -7.56
CA ALA A 502 2.17 6.71 -6.67
C ALA A 502 0.66 6.47 -6.80
N LYS A 503 0.18 6.00 -7.96
CA LYS A 503 -1.25 5.75 -8.19
C LYS A 503 -1.74 4.62 -7.27
N GLY A 504 -2.98 4.76 -6.77
CA GLY A 504 -3.53 3.87 -5.75
C GLY A 504 -3.09 4.22 -4.31
N ARG A 505 -1.93 4.86 -4.13
CA ARG A 505 -1.43 5.27 -2.82
C ARG A 505 -1.92 6.66 -2.42
N GLU A 506 -1.85 6.92 -1.11
CA GLU A 506 -2.17 8.20 -0.48
C GLU A 506 -1.11 8.53 0.57
N PHE A 507 -0.70 9.79 0.61
CA PHE A 507 0.34 10.31 1.50
C PHE A 507 -0.19 11.47 2.33
N GLU A 508 0.31 11.65 3.56
CA GLU A 508 -0.07 12.81 4.38
C GLU A 508 0.51 14.11 3.79
N GLY A 509 1.76 14.05 3.33
CA GLY A 509 2.49 15.13 2.70
C GLY A 509 3.41 14.62 1.60
N CYS A 510 3.59 15.39 0.53
CA CYS A 510 4.53 15.04 -0.53
C CYS A 510 5.19 16.26 -1.16
N ILE A 511 6.33 16.00 -1.80
CA ILE A 511 7.02 16.92 -2.68
C ILE A 511 6.69 16.52 -4.11
N ALA A 512 6.11 17.41 -4.91
CA ALA A 512 6.01 17.23 -6.34
C ALA A 512 7.24 17.84 -7.03
N LEU A 513 7.92 17.03 -7.83
CA LEU A 513 8.91 17.44 -8.83
C LEU A 513 8.27 17.39 -10.21
N PRO A 514 7.46 18.39 -10.57
CA PRO A 514 7.00 18.49 -11.93
C PRO A 514 8.18 18.88 -12.82
N THR A 515 8.41 18.09 -13.86
CA THR A 515 8.99 18.65 -15.07
C THR A 515 7.88 19.12 -15.98
N PHE A 516 7.69 20.43 -16.00
CA PHE A 516 6.97 21.10 -17.08
C PHE A 516 7.95 21.23 -18.25
N THR A 517 8.50 20.10 -18.69
CA THR A 517 9.43 20.07 -19.80
C THR A 517 8.62 20.03 -21.09
N SER A 518 8.48 21.18 -21.75
CA SER A 518 8.80 21.28 -23.17
C SER A 518 8.82 22.74 -23.63
N THR A 519 9.66 23.04 -24.62
CA THR A 519 9.50 24.18 -25.51
C THR A 519 8.16 24.20 -26.28
N ASP A 520 7.32 23.18 -26.09
CA ASP A 520 6.03 22.92 -26.75
C ASP A 520 4.86 22.97 -25.76
N ILE A 521 3.62 22.97 -26.28
CA ILE A 521 2.38 22.97 -25.48
C ILE A 521 2.21 21.59 -24.81
N PRO A 522 1.95 21.50 -23.49
CA PRO A 522 1.75 20.21 -22.83
C PRO A 522 0.61 19.38 -23.41
N THR A 523 0.82 18.08 -23.47
CA THR A 523 -0.18 17.12 -23.93
C THR A 523 -1.24 16.85 -22.86
N SER A 524 -2.42 16.36 -23.28
CA SER A 524 -3.46 15.96 -22.33
C SER A 524 -3.00 14.85 -21.37
N GLU A 525 -2.13 13.94 -21.83
CA GLU A 525 -1.54 12.90 -20.98
C GLU A 525 -0.73 13.49 -19.83
N GLN A 526 0.14 14.46 -20.13
CA GLN A 526 0.94 15.14 -19.12
C GLN A 526 0.06 15.85 -18.10
N ALA A 527 -1.00 16.53 -18.56
CA ALA A 527 -1.96 17.18 -17.67
C ALA A 527 -2.67 16.20 -16.72
N TYR A 528 -3.11 15.03 -17.22
CA TYR A 528 -3.72 14.00 -16.37
C TYR A 528 -2.71 13.38 -15.39
N GLN A 529 -1.45 13.18 -15.81
CA GLN A 529 -0.39 12.70 -14.92
C GLN A 529 -0.08 13.73 -13.82
N TRP A 530 0.06 15.01 -14.17
CA TRP A 530 0.25 16.08 -13.19
C TRP A 530 -0.92 16.15 -12.22
N TYR A 531 -2.16 16.16 -12.71
CA TYR A 531 -3.35 16.14 -11.84
C TYR A 531 -3.37 14.92 -10.92
N THR A 532 -3.00 13.75 -11.45
CA THR A 532 -2.93 12.50 -10.66
C THR A 532 -1.90 12.60 -9.54
N LEU A 533 -0.71 13.15 -9.80
CA LEU A 533 0.35 13.34 -8.80
C LEU A 533 -0.02 14.38 -7.75
N LEU A 534 -0.47 15.56 -8.19
CA LEU A 534 -0.82 16.68 -7.30
C LEU A 534 -1.97 16.32 -6.35
N THR A 535 -2.85 15.41 -6.76
CA THR A 535 -3.96 14.92 -5.94
C THR A 535 -3.64 13.66 -5.12
N ARG A 536 -2.38 13.24 -4.97
CA ARG A 536 -2.01 12.09 -4.10
C ARG A 536 -1.89 12.44 -2.62
N THR A 537 -1.60 13.70 -2.31
CA THR A 537 -1.39 14.16 -0.92
C THR A 537 -2.68 14.57 -0.23
N ARG A 538 -2.73 14.36 1.08
CA ARG A 538 -3.87 14.74 1.93
C ARG A 538 -3.78 16.18 2.43
N ALA A 539 -2.69 16.50 3.11
CA ALA A 539 -2.61 17.69 3.95
C ALA A 539 -1.59 18.72 3.43
N ARG A 540 -0.39 18.28 3.01
CA ARG A 540 0.70 19.18 2.63
C ARG A 540 1.26 18.83 1.24
N LEU A 541 1.37 19.85 0.39
CA LEU A 541 1.99 19.72 -0.94
C LEU A 541 3.07 20.79 -1.08
N LEU A 542 4.31 20.36 -1.30
CA LEU A 542 5.40 21.21 -1.73
C LEU A 542 5.66 20.98 -3.22
N VAL A 543 5.64 22.01 -4.03
CA VAL A 543 6.05 21.96 -5.43
C VAL A 543 7.44 22.57 -5.55
N LEU A 544 8.37 21.84 -6.14
CA LEU A 544 9.70 22.34 -6.50
C LEU A 544 9.73 22.51 -8.01
N ALA A 545 9.92 23.75 -8.48
CA ALA A 545 9.95 24.05 -9.90
C ALA A 545 11.06 25.05 -10.21
N THR A 546 11.69 24.89 -11.37
CA THR A 546 12.62 25.87 -11.91
C THR A 546 11.89 27.14 -12.36
N ARG A 547 12.61 28.25 -12.53
CA ARG A 547 12.03 29.51 -13.03
C ARG A 547 11.31 29.34 -14.37
N LEU A 548 11.92 28.60 -15.29
CA LEU A 548 11.34 28.30 -16.61
C LEU A 548 10.00 27.56 -16.48
N GLU A 549 9.94 26.61 -15.55
CA GLU A 549 8.74 25.83 -15.26
C GLU A 549 7.62 26.69 -14.65
N VAL A 550 7.96 27.61 -13.75
CA VAL A 550 7.00 28.55 -13.17
C VAL A 550 6.48 29.54 -14.21
N ASP A 551 7.34 30.04 -15.10
CA ASP A 551 6.92 30.91 -16.20
C ASP A 551 5.95 30.17 -17.15
N GLU A 552 6.21 28.89 -17.42
CA GLU A 552 5.30 28.05 -18.19
C GLU A 552 3.95 27.83 -17.48
N MET A 553 3.97 27.50 -16.18
CA MET A 553 2.75 27.41 -15.37
C MET A 553 1.94 28.71 -15.38
N THR A 554 2.62 29.86 -15.29
CA THR A 554 1.98 31.19 -15.32
C THR A 554 1.22 31.40 -16.63
N ARG A 555 1.76 30.91 -17.75
CA ARG A 555 1.13 31.00 -19.07
C ARG A 555 -0.05 30.03 -19.21
N LEU A 556 0.09 28.80 -18.73
CA LEU A 556 -0.87 27.72 -18.97
C LEU A 556 -2.02 27.69 -17.96
N VAL A 557 -1.70 27.93 -16.69
CA VAL A 557 -2.59 27.74 -15.53
C VAL A 557 -2.36 28.86 -14.49
N PRO A 558 -2.56 30.14 -14.86
CA PRO A 558 -2.28 31.27 -13.97
C PRO A 558 -3.03 31.16 -12.63
N ASP A 559 -4.24 30.63 -12.65
CA ASP A 559 -5.08 30.46 -11.46
C ASP A 559 -4.44 29.54 -10.40
N ALA A 560 -3.62 28.55 -10.81
CA ALA A 560 -2.94 27.68 -9.85
C ALA A 560 -1.95 28.45 -8.96
N LEU A 561 -1.24 29.43 -9.55
CA LEU A 561 -0.21 30.19 -8.85
C LEU A 561 -0.76 31.25 -7.89
N VAL A 562 -2.02 31.63 -8.06
CA VAL A 562 -2.71 32.58 -7.16
C VAL A 562 -2.95 31.96 -5.77
N HIS A 563 -3.08 30.64 -5.71
CA HIS A 563 -3.47 29.90 -4.51
C HIS A 563 -2.29 29.16 -3.84
N CYS A 564 -1.06 29.49 -4.20
CA CYS A 564 0.15 28.92 -3.57
C CYS A 564 1.01 29.98 -2.88
N ASP A 565 1.63 29.57 -1.77
CA ASP A 565 2.66 30.34 -1.08
C ASP A 565 3.98 30.17 -1.82
N GLN A 566 4.43 31.22 -2.52
CA GLN A 566 5.71 31.21 -3.21
C GLN A 566 6.84 31.49 -2.23
N ILE A 567 7.76 30.52 -2.11
CA ILE A 567 8.91 30.60 -1.22
C ILE A 567 10.14 30.97 -2.06
N PRO A 568 10.74 32.15 -1.84
CA PRO A 568 11.99 32.52 -2.51
C PRO A 568 13.14 31.70 -1.96
N LEU A 569 14.01 31.20 -2.84
CA LEU A 569 15.15 30.36 -2.46
C LEU A 569 16.20 31.14 -1.65
N GLU A 570 16.30 32.45 -1.88
CA GLU A 570 17.20 33.36 -1.17
C GLU A 570 16.81 33.58 0.31
N ASP A 571 15.56 33.32 0.70
CA ASP A 571 15.12 33.38 2.08
C ASP A 571 15.41 32.06 2.79
N ALA A 572 16.63 31.93 3.31
CA ALA A 572 17.08 30.74 4.00
C ALA A 572 16.18 30.32 5.18
N ALA A 573 15.53 31.28 5.87
CA ALA A 573 14.66 31.00 7.00
C ALA A 573 13.30 30.45 6.54
N ALA A 574 12.72 31.02 5.47
CA ALA A 574 11.50 30.50 4.88
C ALA A 574 11.71 29.10 4.27
N VAL A 575 12.88 28.85 3.69
CA VAL A 575 13.28 27.51 3.20
C VAL A 575 13.37 26.51 4.37
N ASP A 576 14.05 26.85 5.47
CA ASP A 576 14.12 25.98 6.66
C ASP A 576 12.73 25.69 7.24
N GLN A 577 11.88 26.71 7.34
CA GLN A 577 10.51 26.53 7.81
C GLN A 577 9.71 25.62 6.87
N THR A 578 9.96 25.68 5.57
CA THR A 578 9.33 24.81 4.56
C THR A 578 9.81 23.36 4.66
N ILE A 579 11.10 23.16 4.94
CA ILE A 579 11.68 21.84 5.20
C ILE A 579 11.03 21.22 6.45
N GLN A 580 10.97 21.94 7.57
CA GLN A 580 10.32 21.44 8.79
C GLN A 580 8.83 21.15 8.55
N TRP A 581 8.14 22.07 7.86
CA TRP A 581 6.74 21.91 7.51
C TRP A 581 6.45 20.65 6.69
N ILE A 582 7.31 20.28 5.72
CA ILE A 582 7.06 19.04 4.95
C ILE A 582 7.45 17.77 5.73
N ILE A 583 8.51 17.83 6.56
CA ILE A 583 8.96 16.71 7.41
C ILE A 583 7.90 16.32 8.45
N GLU A 584 7.16 17.29 9.00
CA GLU A 584 6.09 17.04 9.97
C GLU A 584 4.88 16.30 9.38
N ALA A 585 4.68 16.32 8.06
CA ALA A 585 3.55 15.67 7.39
C ALA A 585 3.97 14.38 6.67
N VAL A 586 4.88 13.63 7.26
CA VAL A 586 5.26 12.30 6.77
C VAL A 586 4.25 11.25 7.25
N GLY A 587 4.01 10.24 6.42
CA GLY A 587 3.16 9.12 6.80
C GLY A 587 2.66 8.30 5.63
N GLY A 588 2.41 7.03 5.91
CA GLY A 588 1.87 6.05 4.98
C GLY A 588 2.96 5.25 4.29
N THR A 589 3.02 3.96 4.61
CA THR A 589 3.85 2.95 3.94
C THR A 589 3.06 1.71 3.65
N ASP A 590 3.23 1.17 2.44
CA ASP A 590 2.85 -0.22 2.16
C ASP A 590 4.12 -1.07 2.16
N ALA A 591 4.22 -2.00 3.09
CA ALA A 591 5.39 -2.86 3.23
C ALA A 591 5.58 -3.79 2.02
N VAL A 592 4.49 -4.19 1.36
CA VAL A 592 4.49 -5.20 0.29
C VAL A 592 5.20 -4.67 -0.95
N GLU A 593 4.88 -3.43 -1.32
CA GLU A 593 5.52 -2.76 -2.46
C GLU A 593 7.01 -2.47 -2.22
N ARG A 594 7.49 -2.68 -0.99
CA ARG A 594 8.84 -2.35 -0.55
C ARG A 594 9.66 -3.56 -0.16
N ALA A 595 9.23 -4.78 -0.51
CA ALA A 595 9.90 -6.01 -0.11
C ALA A 595 11.43 -5.99 -0.35
N THR A 596 11.88 -5.57 -1.54
CA THR A 596 13.31 -5.46 -1.86
C THR A 596 14.03 -4.46 -0.96
N GLU A 597 13.42 -3.30 -0.70
CA GLU A 597 14.02 -2.26 0.13
C GLU A 597 14.04 -2.66 1.61
N ILE A 598 12.96 -3.24 2.13
CA ILE A 598 12.86 -3.77 3.49
C ILE A 598 13.94 -4.82 3.70
N ARG A 599 14.03 -5.81 2.78
CA ARG A 599 15.09 -6.83 2.82
C ARG A 599 16.47 -6.18 2.88
N HIS A 600 16.73 -5.23 2.01
CA HIS A 600 18.02 -4.55 1.94
C HIS A 600 18.34 -3.79 3.24
N ARG A 601 17.39 -3.01 3.77
CA ARG A 601 17.60 -2.23 5.01
C ARG A 601 17.82 -3.11 6.22
N LEU A 602 17.00 -4.15 6.39
CA LEU A 602 17.12 -5.11 7.49
C LEU A 602 18.47 -5.81 7.46
N LEU A 603 18.97 -6.21 6.28
CA LEU A 603 20.27 -6.87 6.17
C LEU A 603 21.44 -5.90 6.34
N THR A 604 21.33 -4.68 5.81
CA THR A 604 22.36 -3.64 5.94
C THR A 604 22.52 -3.21 7.39
N SER A 605 21.44 -3.12 8.17
CA SER A 605 21.50 -2.74 9.59
C SER A 605 22.29 -3.72 10.46
N LEU A 606 22.38 -4.99 10.06
CA LEU A 606 23.20 -6.00 10.74
C LEU A 606 24.71 -5.78 10.55
N THR A 607 25.07 -4.95 9.57
CA THR A 607 26.48 -4.66 9.22
C THR A 607 26.94 -3.28 9.67
N THR A 608 26.06 -2.45 10.22
CA THR A 608 26.42 -1.11 10.71
C THR A 608 27.32 -1.20 11.95
N ASP A 609 28.01 -0.09 12.25
CA ASP A 609 28.76 0.08 13.50
C ASP A 609 28.29 1.38 14.20
N PRO A 610 27.55 1.28 15.33
CA PRO A 610 27.18 0.06 16.05
C PRO A 610 26.12 -0.79 15.34
N LEU A 611 26.04 -2.08 15.71
CA LEU A 611 25.01 -3.02 15.25
C LEU A 611 23.61 -2.47 15.54
N HIS A 612 22.72 -2.51 14.54
CA HIS A 612 21.36 -2.01 14.69
C HIS A 612 20.31 -3.09 14.36
N LEU A 613 19.39 -3.30 15.30
CA LEU A 613 18.35 -4.33 15.25
C LEU A 613 16.97 -3.66 15.34
N TYR A 614 16.13 -3.95 14.37
CA TYR A 614 14.74 -3.49 14.36
C TYR A 614 13.85 -4.50 15.08
N ALA A 615 13.08 -4.03 16.06
CA ALA A 615 12.22 -4.88 16.88
C ALA A 615 11.04 -5.48 16.09
N ASP A 616 10.68 -4.91 14.94
CA ASP A 616 9.62 -5.35 14.04
C ASP A 616 10.12 -6.14 12.82
N THR A 617 11.34 -6.69 12.88
CA THR A 617 11.96 -7.41 11.75
C THR A 617 11.06 -8.50 11.17
N TYR A 618 10.61 -9.48 11.97
CA TYR A 618 9.83 -10.60 11.45
C TYR A 618 8.41 -10.21 11.05
N ALA A 619 7.77 -9.32 11.82
CA ALA A 619 6.51 -8.71 11.41
C ALA A 619 6.60 -8.02 10.03
N LEU A 620 7.72 -7.35 9.73
CA LEU A 620 7.95 -6.72 8.42
C LEU A 620 8.26 -7.73 7.32
N LEU A 621 9.04 -8.78 7.59
CA LEU A 621 9.30 -9.85 6.63
C LEU A 621 7.98 -10.53 6.20
N GLN A 622 7.13 -10.84 7.19
CA GLN A 622 5.80 -11.40 6.94
C GLN A 622 4.93 -10.44 6.14
N ALA A 623 4.85 -9.16 6.54
CA ALA A 623 4.06 -8.15 5.83
C ALA A 623 4.54 -7.93 4.39
N ALA A 624 5.85 -8.01 4.15
CA ALA A 624 6.46 -7.86 2.84
C ALA A 624 6.49 -9.15 2.01
N LYS A 625 5.97 -10.26 2.54
CA LYS A 625 5.99 -11.60 1.91
C LYS A 625 7.41 -12.04 1.51
N ILE A 626 8.41 -11.69 2.33
CA ILE A 626 9.79 -12.12 2.15
C ILE A 626 9.95 -13.49 2.81
N ASP A 627 10.60 -14.43 2.13
CA ASP A 627 10.92 -15.73 2.70
C ASP A 627 11.82 -15.58 3.94
N HIS A 628 11.31 -16.01 5.09
CA HIS A 628 12.02 -15.92 6.38
C HIS A 628 13.32 -16.71 6.37
N ASN A 629 13.34 -17.90 5.76
CA ASN A 629 14.52 -18.78 5.79
C ASN A 629 15.66 -18.19 4.97
N ASP A 630 15.37 -17.72 3.76
CA ASP A 630 16.36 -17.11 2.87
C ASP A 630 16.92 -15.79 3.46
N TRP A 631 16.08 -14.98 4.11
CA TRP A 631 16.56 -13.79 4.81
C TRP A 631 17.41 -14.15 6.03
N GLU A 632 16.96 -15.09 6.87
CA GLU A 632 17.65 -15.48 8.09
C GLU A 632 19.03 -16.08 7.81
N GLN A 633 19.18 -16.91 6.78
CA GLN A 633 20.50 -17.45 6.40
C GLN A 633 21.48 -16.32 6.07
N ALA A 634 21.03 -15.33 5.30
CA ALA A 634 21.84 -14.16 4.96
C ALA A 634 22.09 -13.23 6.17
N ALA A 635 21.19 -13.20 7.15
CA ALA A 635 21.32 -12.44 8.38
C ALA A 635 22.30 -13.12 9.35
N LEU A 636 22.17 -14.44 9.55
CA LEU A 636 23.02 -15.27 10.40
C LEU A 636 24.48 -15.16 9.99
N GLN A 637 24.76 -15.29 8.68
CA GLN A 637 26.12 -15.15 8.15
C GLN A 637 26.73 -13.78 8.48
N ARG A 638 25.99 -12.69 8.21
CA ARG A 638 26.47 -11.32 8.49
C ARG A 638 26.71 -11.08 9.99
N LEU A 639 25.87 -11.64 10.85
CA LEU A 639 26.00 -11.53 12.29
C LEU A 639 27.21 -12.34 12.80
N GLN A 640 27.42 -13.56 12.30
CA GLN A 640 28.57 -14.41 12.64
C GLN A 640 29.90 -13.80 12.18
N ASP A 641 29.94 -13.15 11.02
CA ASP A 641 31.11 -12.40 10.54
C ASP A 641 31.50 -11.24 11.49
N ARG A 642 30.58 -10.85 12.37
CA ARG A 642 30.71 -9.80 13.39
C ARG A 642 30.61 -10.38 14.81
N PHE A 643 31.14 -11.57 15.06
CA PHE A 643 31.02 -12.23 16.37
C PHE A 643 31.62 -11.42 17.54
N ASP A 644 32.66 -10.63 17.27
CA ASP A 644 33.26 -9.66 18.22
C ASP A 644 32.24 -8.59 18.67
N ILE A 645 31.46 -8.10 17.71
CA ILE A 645 30.13 -7.46 17.81
C ILE A 645 29.26 -7.99 18.95
N LEU A 646 28.79 -9.20 18.67
CA LEU A 646 27.74 -9.89 19.39
C LEU A 646 28.15 -10.30 20.80
N SER A 647 29.44 -10.54 21.00
CA SER A 647 30.01 -10.87 22.31
C SER A 647 29.96 -9.70 23.30
N ASN A 648 29.54 -8.50 22.86
CA ASN A 648 29.33 -7.36 23.73
C ASN A 648 28.20 -7.64 24.76
N PRO A 649 28.45 -7.43 26.07
CA PRO A 649 27.45 -7.64 27.13
C PRO A 649 26.13 -6.88 26.92
N MET A 650 26.14 -5.72 26.24
CA MET A 650 24.92 -4.98 25.93
C MET A 650 24.04 -5.71 24.92
N ILE A 651 24.62 -6.30 23.87
CA ILE A 651 23.87 -7.06 22.87
C ILE A 651 23.29 -8.32 23.51
N LEU A 652 24.06 -8.97 24.39
CA LEU A 652 23.57 -10.11 25.15
C LEU A 652 22.39 -9.74 26.07
N HIS A 653 22.46 -8.58 26.73
CA HIS A 653 21.35 -8.07 27.54
C HIS A 653 20.09 -7.82 26.69
N HIS A 654 20.25 -7.25 25.49
CA HIS A 654 19.14 -7.06 24.55
C HIS A 654 18.54 -8.39 24.06
N ALA A 655 19.37 -9.40 23.77
CA ALA A 655 18.89 -10.74 23.37
C ALA A 655 18.13 -11.46 24.50
N GLN A 656 18.45 -11.14 25.76
CA GLN A 656 17.77 -11.69 26.94
C GLN A 656 16.49 -10.93 27.32
N GLY A 657 16.34 -9.68 26.90
CA GLY A 657 15.17 -8.85 27.18
C GLY A 657 13.91 -9.29 26.45
N GLU A 658 12.75 -8.94 26.99
CA GLU A 658 11.43 -9.15 26.36
C GLU A 658 11.09 -8.10 25.30
N GLU A 659 12.02 -7.18 25.04
CA GLU A 659 11.86 -6.06 24.12
C GLU A 659 11.89 -6.45 22.64
N LEU A 660 12.53 -7.58 22.32
CA LEU A 660 12.64 -8.11 20.97
C LEU A 660 11.72 -9.33 20.82
N GLU A 661 11.22 -9.50 19.59
CA GLU A 661 10.46 -10.69 19.21
C GLU A 661 11.29 -11.97 19.42
N VAL A 662 10.63 -13.05 19.82
CA VAL A 662 11.27 -14.34 20.16
C VAL A 662 12.16 -14.82 19.01
N SER A 663 11.69 -14.76 17.77
CA SER A 663 12.44 -15.20 16.59
C SER A 663 13.72 -14.39 16.36
N LEU A 664 13.72 -13.09 16.68
CA LEU A 664 14.91 -12.25 16.60
C LEU A 664 15.91 -12.57 17.71
N ARG A 665 15.43 -12.82 18.93
CA ARG A 665 16.26 -13.28 20.04
C ARG A 665 16.92 -14.63 19.73
N CYS A 666 16.15 -15.56 19.17
CA CYS A 666 16.67 -16.85 18.71
C CYS A 666 17.75 -16.69 17.63
N LEU A 667 17.55 -15.82 16.64
CA LEU A 667 18.57 -15.51 15.63
C LEU A 667 19.88 -15.00 16.24
N LEU A 668 19.80 -14.10 17.23
CA LEU A 668 20.99 -13.59 17.94
C LEU A 668 21.71 -14.70 18.71
N PHE A 669 20.98 -15.55 19.44
CA PHE A 669 21.58 -16.68 20.16
C PHE A 669 22.22 -17.69 19.21
N ARG A 670 21.58 -17.99 18.08
CA ARG A 670 22.14 -18.84 17.01
C ARG A 670 23.42 -18.22 16.43
N ALA A 671 23.43 -16.91 16.16
CA ALA A 671 24.62 -16.20 15.67
C ALA A 671 25.77 -16.19 16.70
N MET A 672 25.45 -16.24 17.99
CA MET A 672 26.42 -16.34 19.09
C MET A 672 26.89 -17.78 19.39
N TYR A 673 26.46 -18.79 18.62
CA TYR A 673 26.69 -20.21 18.91
C TYR A 673 26.13 -20.67 20.27
N ARG A 674 25.02 -20.06 20.70
CA ARG A 674 24.32 -20.32 21.97
C ARG A 674 22.98 -21.03 21.72
N SER A 675 23.02 -22.16 21.02
CA SER A 675 21.81 -22.87 20.55
C SER A 675 20.83 -23.23 21.67
N TRP A 676 21.30 -23.65 22.84
CA TRP A 676 20.43 -23.98 23.98
C TRP A 676 19.73 -22.76 24.61
N ASP A 677 20.31 -21.56 24.52
CA ASP A 677 19.61 -20.33 24.92
C ASP A 677 18.52 -19.96 23.90
N ALA A 678 18.75 -20.24 22.61
CA ALA A 678 17.73 -20.12 21.57
C ALA A 678 16.57 -21.10 21.83
N VAL A 679 16.86 -22.36 22.18
CA VAL A 679 15.85 -23.37 22.56
C VAL A 679 15.02 -22.86 23.74
N ALA A 680 15.67 -22.41 24.82
CA ALA A 680 14.98 -21.89 26.00
C ALA A 680 14.10 -20.67 25.68
N THR A 681 14.55 -19.80 24.78
CA THR A 681 13.79 -18.62 24.33
C THR A 681 12.55 -19.03 23.51
N ALA A 682 12.70 -19.98 22.59
CA ALA A 682 11.62 -20.48 21.75
C ALA A 682 10.51 -21.20 22.54
N GLN A 683 10.81 -21.79 23.71
CA GLN A 683 9.80 -22.45 24.55
C GLN A 683 8.60 -21.56 24.91
N SER A 684 8.80 -20.24 24.98
CA SER A 684 7.71 -19.28 25.21
C SER A 684 6.61 -19.33 24.13
N LEU A 685 6.93 -19.77 22.91
CA LEU A 685 5.99 -19.86 21.79
C LEU A 685 5.19 -21.16 21.76
N GLN A 686 5.56 -22.19 22.53
CA GLN A 686 4.97 -23.53 22.42
C GLN A 686 3.44 -23.52 22.54
N GLN A 687 2.89 -22.63 23.38
CA GLN A 687 1.44 -22.50 23.61
C GLN A 687 0.79 -21.36 22.81
N THR A 688 1.56 -20.40 22.32
CA THR A 688 1.03 -19.18 21.67
C THR A 688 1.15 -19.22 20.15
N ASP A 689 2.21 -19.83 19.63
CA ASP A 689 2.48 -20.01 18.20
C ASP A 689 3.26 -21.31 17.95
N ALA A 690 2.51 -22.41 17.82
CA ALA A 690 3.09 -23.74 17.62
C ALA A 690 3.83 -23.87 16.27
N ALA A 691 3.41 -23.12 15.25
CA ALA A 691 4.03 -23.17 13.93
C ALA A 691 5.42 -22.52 13.96
N GLU A 692 5.52 -21.32 14.54
CA GLU A 692 6.80 -20.64 14.70
C GLU A 692 7.73 -21.39 15.67
N TYR A 693 7.17 -21.98 16.74
CA TYR A 693 7.91 -22.87 17.64
C TYR A 693 8.61 -24.02 16.89
N GLN A 694 7.86 -24.76 16.04
CA GLN A 694 8.43 -25.86 15.26
C GLN A 694 9.43 -25.37 14.20
N ARG A 695 9.19 -24.22 13.56
CA ARG A 695 10.11 -23.63 12.58
C ARG A 695 11.46 -23.32 13.22
N LEU A 696 11.45 -22.63 14.37
CA LEU A 696 12.67 -22.31 15.11
C LEU A 696 13.41 -23.57 15.56
N GLY A 697 12.69 -24.60 16.02
CA GLY A 697 13.27 -25.90 16.38
C GLY A 697 14.03 -26.56 15.22
N HIS A 698 13.44 -26.58 14.03
CA HIS A 698 14.11 -27.10 12.83
C HIS A 698 15.39 -26.34 12.52
N GLN A 699 15.33 -25.01 12.52
CA GLN A 699 16.48 -24.18 12.17
C GLN A 699 17.63 -24.29 13.18
N ILE A 700 17.32 -24.36 14.49
CA ILE A 700 18.35 -24.55 15.51
C ILE A 700 19.03 -25.92 15.33
N ALA A 701 18.25 -26.97 15.02
CA ALA A 701 18.79 -28.29 14.75
C ALA A 701 19.65 -28.32 13.48
N GLU A 702 19.19 -27.71 12.38
CA GLU A 702 19.93 -27.62 11.13
C GLU A 702 21.26 -26.87 11.29
N ASP A 703 21.29 -25.79 12.07
CA ASP A 703 22.54 -25.06 12.37
C ASP A 703 23.55 -25.94 13.12
N LEU A 704 23.08 -26.73 14.09
CA LEU A 704 23.90 -27.68 14.85
C LEU A 704 24.41 -28.83 13.96
N ASP A 705 23.55 -29.36 13.09
CA ASP A 705 23.91 -30.39 12.09
C ASP A 705 25.01 -29.85 11.15
N HIS A 706 24.87 -28.64 10.63
CA HIS A 706 25.88 -28.00 9.77
C HIS A 706 27.21 -27.75 10.49
N GLN A 707 27.20 -27.55 11.80
CA GLN A 707 28.40 -27.45 12.63
C GLN A 707 29.03 -28.81 12.96
N GLY A 708 28.40 -29.92 12.57
CA GLY A 708 28.82 -31.28 12.89
C GLY A 708 28.45 -31.74 14.30
N LEU A 709 27.58 -31.01 14.99
CA LEU A 709 27.09 -31.32 16.34
C LEU A 709 25.82 -32.18 16.29
N ILE A 710 25.91 -33.34 15.63
CA ILE A 710 24.77 -34.21 15.29
C ILE A 710 23.96 -34.61 16.55
N TYR A 711 24.63 -34.97 17.65
CA TYR A 711 23.93 -35.32 18.90
C TYR A 711 23.17 -34.16 19.52
N GLU A 712 23.69 -32.93 19.43
CA GLU A 712 22.97 -31.75 19.92
C GLU A 712 21.78 -31.43 19.03
N ALA A 713 21.94 -31.54 17.70
CA ALA A 713 20.83 -31.37 16.77
C ALA A 713 19.69 -32.35 17.04
N LEU A 714 20.01 -33.62 17.33
CA LEU A 714 19.02 -34.64 17.68
C LEU A 714 18.33 -34.38 19.02
N ARG A 715 19.06 -33.89 20.03
CA ARG A 715 18.46 -33.44 21.31
C ARG A 715 17.48 -32.30 21.09
N VAL A 716 17.83 -31.33 20.24
CA VAL A 716 16.93 -30.24 19.86
C VAL A 716 15.71 -30.77 19.11
N ARG A 717 15.88 -31.63 18.09
CA ARG A 717 14.75 -32.25 17.36
C ARG A 717 13.79 -32.94 18.32
N LYS A 718 14.31 -33.72 19.28
CA LYS A 718 13.49 -34.37 20.29
C LYS A 718 12.74 -33.39 21.19
N GLN A 719 13.40 -32.32 21.62
CA GLN A 719 12.79 -31.29 22.48
C GLN A 719 11.62 -30.55 21.80
N PHE A 720 11.61 -30.48 20.47
CA PHE A 720 10.57 -29.84 19.66
C PHE A 720 9.59 -30.85 19.00
N ASP A 721 9.64 -32.13 19.40
CA ASP A 721 8.85 -33.22 18.81
C ASP A 721 9.00 -33.33 17.29
N LEU A 722 10.22 -33.17 16.78
CA LEU A 722 10.57 -33.29 15.36
C LEU A 722 11.07 -34.70 15.01
N ASP A 723 10.94 -35.08 13.73
CA ASP A 723 11.37 -36.39 13.25
C ASP A 723 12.88 -36.62 13.46
N ILE A 724 13.21 -37.79 14.05
CA ILE A 724 14.57 -38.28 14.26
C ILE A 724 14.82 -39.41 13.26
N LEU A 725 15.66 -39.16 12.25
CA LEU A 725 15.89 -40.08 11.12
C LEU A 725 17.03 -41.09 11.37
N GLU A 726 17.84 -40.90 12.42
CA GLU A 726 19.06 -41.68 12.66
C GLU A 726 18.99 -42.55 13.91
N ASP A 727 19.46 -43.79 13.80
CA ASP A 727 19.72 -44.67 14.93
C ASP A 727 21.10 -44.35 15.50
N VAL A 728 21.13 -43.58 16.60
CA VAL A 728 22.39 -43.12 17.21
C VAL A 728 22.92 -44.11 18.25
N PRO A 729 24.25 -44.20 18.44
CA PRO A 729 24.85 -45.12 19.41
C PRO A 729 24.32 -45.02 20.85
N PHE A 730 23.98 -43.82 21.32
CA PHE A 730 23.50 -43.54 22.69
C PHE A 730 22.13 -42.82 22.67
N PRO A 731 21.02 -43.51 22.31
CA PRO A 731 19.70 -42.89 22.24
C PRO A 731 19.18 -42.38 23.58
N GLU A 732 19.65 -42.96 24.69
CA GLU A 732 19.32 -42.58 26.07
C GLU A 732 19.71 -41.13 26.42
N LEU A 733 20.68 -40.56 25.69
CA LEU A 733 21.17 -39.19 25.94
C LEU A 733 20.27 -38.12 25.35
N LEU A 734 19.35 -38.49 24.45
CA LEU A 734 18.50 -37.53 23.77
C LEU A 734 17.49 -36.85 24.71
N ASP A 735 17.15 -37.48 25.84
CA ASP A 735 16.22 -36.95 26.86
C ASP A 735 16.91 -36.23 28.01
N GLN A 736 18.25 -36.24 28.06
CA GLN A 736 18.99 -35.76 29.21
C GLN A 736 19.39 -34.30 29.05
N SER A 737 19.18 -33.50 30.10
CA SER A 737 19.66 -32.12 30.19
C SER A 737 21.10 -32.06 30.71
N GLY A 738 21.93 -31.16 30.20
CA GLY A 738 23.31 -30.98 30.66
C GLY A 738 24.34 -31.00 29.53
N ASP A 739 25.62 -30.91 29.91
CA ASP A 739 26.77 -30.92 29.00
C ASP A 739 26.93 -32.30 28.35
N LEU A 740 26.80 -32.36 27.03
CA LEU A 740 26.85 -33.61 26.27
C LEU A 740 28.16 -34.37 26.45
N LEU A 741 29.31 -33.70 26.65
CA LEU A 741 30.58 -34.40 26.86
C LEU A 741 30.60 -35.16 28.18
N ILE A 742 29.98 -34.58 29.22
CA ILE A 742 29.82 -35.25 30.51
C ILE A 742 28.89 -36.45 30.34
N LEU A 743 27.74 -36.25 29.71
CA LEU A 743 26.74 -37.30 29.48
C LEU A 743 27.28 -38.46 28.63
N LEU A 744 28.03 -38.17 27.56
CA LEU A 744 28.71 -39.17 26.74
C LEU A 744 29.78 -39.92 27.52
N GLY A 745 30.54 -39.22 28.37
CA GLY A 745 31.54 -39.84 29.24
C GLY A 745 30.92 -40.83 30.22
N GLU A 746 29.81 -40.45 30.86
CA GLU A 746 29.06 -41.31 31.79
C GLU A 746 28.43 -42.52 31.08
N ALA A 747 27.80 -42.31 29.91
CA ALA A 747 27.21 -43.39 29.12
C ALA A 747 28.27 -44.38 28.63
N LEU A 748 29.43 -43.88 28.18
CA LEU A 748 30.54 -44.73 27.73
C LEU A 748 31.12 -45.55 28.90
N GLN A 749 31.32 -44.94 30.06
CA GLN A 749 31.79 -45.65 31.25
C GLN A 749 30.82 -46.76 31.67
N THR A 750 29.52 -46.47 31.62
CA THR A 750 28.47 -47.45 31.96
C THR A 750 28.49 -48.64 31.00
N ARG A 751 28.51 -48.40 29.69
CA ARG A 751 28.57 -49.49 28.71
C ARG A 751 29.87 -50.28 28.74
N LEU A 752 31.00 -49.62 29.02
CA LEU A 752 32.28 -50.33 29.20
C LEU A 752 32.25 -51.22 30.44
N ALA A 753 31.65 -50.77 31.54
CA ALA A 753 31.45 -51.59 32.74
C ALA A 753 30.58 -52.82 32.41
N ASP A 754 29.45 -52.64 31.72
CA ASP A 754 28.56 -53.73 31.32
C ASP A 754 29.24 -54.76 30.41
N VAL A 755 30.08 -54.30 29.47
CA VAL A 755 30.86 -55.19 28.58
C VAL A 755 31.93 -55.94 29.36
N ILE A 756 32.63 -55.28 30.31
CA ILE A 756 33.63 -55.93 31.16
C ILE A 756 32.96 -56.99 32.05
N ASP A 757 31.80 -56.69 32.62
CA ASP A 757 31.03 -57.63 33.44
C ASP A 757 30.51 -58.81 32.60
N HIS A 758 30.14 -58.60 31.33
CA HIS A 758 29.77 -59.67 30.41
C HIS A 758 30.94 -60.51 29.87
N LEU A 759 32.16 -59.98 29.85
CA LEU A 759 33.37 -60.70 29.45
C LEU A 759 34.06 -61.43 30.62
N THR A 760 33.66 -61.14 31.86
CA THR A 760 34.19 -61.75 33.10
C THR A 760 33.25 -62.78 33.74
N LEU A 761 32.09 -63.02 33.13
CA LEU A 761 31.23 -64.19 33.30
C LEU A 761 31.54 -65.24 32.23
#